data_AF-A0A7X4Z561-F1
#
_entry.id   AF-A0A7X4Z561-F1
#
_cell.length_a   1.000
_cell.length_b   1.000
_cell.length_c   1.000
_cell.angle_alpha   90.00
_cell.angle_beta   90.00
_cell.angle_gamma   90.00
#
_symmetry.space_group_name_H-M   'P 1'
#
loop_
_entity.id
_entity.type
_entity.pdbx_description
1 polymer ?
#
loop_
_entity_poly.entity_id
_entity_poly.type
_entity_poly.pdbx_seq_one_letter_code
_entity_poly.pdbx_strand_id
1 'polypeptide(L)'
;MKENKIYHMFHMFLTGILISVILVMMRLGGSVNFEEFMSAGRVFDISPVSLQNSSSTWKYDKDRQGYWLLSDKSVKYFKLDGQERTWNHLYITIKQLSSKPLVGVVRYYGKDKKKLYQQPVELYEGINAIPLDETVPMVKFAIVFQDVNGAFISISEMQVRTTPSWFTIPHFLKLFAVSFTGVMLVIGALMIFKRRFYNRGKSKSRAELLFGIQAVIQTIGDFTGERIGGRLSFSQKTSMRKLLFGMLLLWMMIGNTAGWLSDKRVFRYYVLICALLLLIISFVSWEQPLKKQQWMTPLMKNWLGIWLGAVVCDLFVVRELELTAATAMLFSGSVFVFVWQNMERPDEILADIMSALEITFFASVIYCMVFRMKKPGIDYNGMFKSPEQLAMYAVLMEVVFLTRMDWLTGRSSNRGVSHNGKGILIPSFKNILGGAVSLLFVLRSGHTPGIVIFLFIIILSVPRIMINWYNSGVRRRKLLLCAVASLILAYGCTCLVFVSTKFLPQFLDLNVEYEQEILTTRLEGEEKELFLLQYPGSLEGTSLKKQEKLPVIWRNYARRLNLFGHAGMLRVFRNTIPAYSGYLDMAFHHGIFILLPYLTFQITMICGGIQSSFRKKTRGSFYILYLGIAYLCFSVCTNVEISWGHPFWLCYYLSAGYLRSVNQKQKMKSWEKRNQIESTNRK
;
A
#
# COMPACT_ATOMS: atom_id res chain seq x y z
N MET A 1 20.93 19.53 -15.78
CA MET A 1 21.97 18.53 -16.08
C MET A 1 22.43 17.74 -14.84
N LYS A 2 22.62 18.36 -13.65
CA LYS A 2 22.92 17.67 -12.38
C LYS A 2 21.81 16.71 -11.88
N GLU A 3 20.54 17.12 -11.93
CA GLU A 3 19.40 16.27 -11.49
C GLU A 3 19.29 14.95 -12.27
N ASN A 4 19.54 14.96 -13.58
CA ASN A 4 19.56 13.73 -14.37
C ASN A 4 20.71 12.80 -13.95
N LYS A 5 21.90 13.31 -13.61
CA LYS A 5 23.01 12.46 -13.16
C LYS A 5 22.67 11.73 -11.86
N ILE A 6 22.10 12.43 -10.89
CA ILE A 6 21.69 11.85 -9.60
C ILE A 6 20.64 10.75 -9.80
N TYR A 7 19.62 11.00 -10.64
CA TYR A 7 18.62 9.99 -10.97
C TYR A 7 19.23 8.73 -11.59
N HIS A 8 20.15 8.87 -12.56
CA HIS A 8 20.79 7.72 -13.17
C HIS A 8 21.68 6.96 -12.17
N MET A 9 22.43 7.68 -11.31
CA MET A 9 23.23 7.03 -10.25
C MET A 9 22.36 6.25 -9.27
N PHE A 10 21.26 6.85 -8.81
CA PHE A 10 20.33 6.18 -7.92
C PHE A 10 19.70 4.93 -8.57
N HIS A 11 19.22 5.06 -9.80
CA HIS A 11 18.63 3.93 -10.53
C HIS A 11 19.65 2.80 -10.75
N MET A 12 20.91 3.12 -11.04
CA MET A 12 21.98 2.12 -11.15
C MET A 12 22.28 1.44 -9.82
N PHE A 13 22.37 2.21 -8.74
CA PHE A 13 22.60 1.68 -7.41
C PHE A 13 21.47 0.73 -6.98
N LEU A 14 20.22 1.13 -7.20
CA LEU A 14 19.04 0.30 -6.92
C LEU A 14 19.01 -0.97 -7.78
N THR A 15 19.37 -0.87 -9.07
CA THR A 15 19.52 -2.03 -9.95
C THR A 15 20.59 -2.99 -9.42
N GLY A 16 21.73 -2.44 -8.97
CA GLY A 16 22.81 -3.21 -8.35
C GLY A 16 22.34 -3.93 -7.09
N ILE A 17 21.58 -3.27 -6.21
CA ILE A 17 20.98 -3.91 -5.02
C ILE A 17 20.10 -5.08 -5.43
N LEU A 18 19.15 -4.87 -6.35
CA LEU A 18 18.19 -5.91 -6.73
C LEU A 18 18.90 -7.13 -7.34
N ILE A 19 19.83 -6.93 -8.28
CA ILE A 19 20.60 -8.03 -8.87
C ILE A 19 21.40 -8.77 -7.79
N SER A 20 21.99 -8.05 -6.85
CA SER A 20 22.77 -8.66 -5.77
C SER A 20 21.90 -9.48 -4.83
N VAL A 21 20.69 -9.00 -4.50
CA VAL A 21 19.71 -9.78 -3.72
C VAL A 21 19.35 -11.07 -4.47
N ILE A 22 19.07 -11.01 -5.77
CA ILE A 22 18.77 -12.19 -6.59
C ILE A 22 19.90 -13.21 -6.53
N LEU A 23 21.14 -12.77 -6.79
CA LEU A 23 22.33 -13.64 -6.80
C LEU A 23 22.56 -14.31 -5.43
N VAL A 24 22.42 -13.54 -4.34
CA VAL A 24 22.56 -14.08 -2.98
C VAL A 24 21.45 -15.07 -2.67
N MET A 25 20.21 -14.80 -3.06
CA MET A 25 19.08 -15.71 -2.84
C MET A 25 19.27 -17.02 -3.61
N MET A 26 19.70 -16.98 -4.87
CA MET A 26 20.05 -18.17 -5.66
C MET A 26 21.20 -18.95 -5.03
N ARG A 27 22.23 -18.26 -4.55
CA ARG A 27 23.37 -18.90 -3.88
C ARG A 27 22.97 -19.59 -2.58
N LEU A 28 22.14 -18.94 -1.76
CA LEU A 28 21.62 -19.51 -0.51
C LEU A 28 20.58 -20.62 -0.75
N GLY A 29 19.86 -20.56 -1.87
CA GLY A 29 18.95 -21.60 -2.31
C GLY A 29 19.63 -22.83 -2.91
N GLY A 30 20.94 -22.74 -3.20
CA GLY A 30 21.72 -23.84 -3.77
C GLY A 30 21.44 -24.13 -5.24
N SER A 31 20.63 -23.32 -5.93
CA SER A 31 20.30 -23.49 -7.34
C SER A 31 20.04 -22.16 -8.05
N VAL A 32 20.32 -22.12 -9.36
CA VAL A 32 19.98 -20.98 -10.22
C VAL A 32 18.57 -21.19 -10.75
N ASN A 33 17.59 -20.54 -10.13
CA ASN A 33 16.18 -20.66 -10.48
C ASN A 33 15.52 -19.28 -10.55
N PHE A 34 15.07 -18.87 -11.73
CA PHE A 34 14.40 -17.57 -11.95
C PHE A 34 12.91 -17.57 -11.61
N GLU A 35 12.30 -18.75 -11.42
CA GLU A 35 10.91 -18.92 -10.99
C GLU A 35 10.75 -18.90 -9.47
N GLU A 36 11.80 -19.24 -8.73
CA GLU A 36 11.89 -19.10 -7.27
C GLU A 36 13.36 -18.96 -6.84
N PHE A 37 13.79 -17.74 -6.52
CA PHE A 37 15.22 -17.46 -6.30
C PHE A 37 15.83 -18.27 -5.16
N MET A 38 15.11 -18.47 -4.06
CA MET A 38 15.62 -19.24 -2.92
C MET A 38 15.47 -20.75 -3.10
N SER A 39 14.69 -21.22 -4.08
CA SER A 39 14.32 -22.63 -4.26
C SER A 39 14.09 -23.34 -2.91
N ALA A 40 13.30 -22.69 -2.05
CA ALA A 40 13.21 -23.05 -0.63
C ALA A 40 12.41 -24.35 -0.41
N GLY A 41 11.95 -24.98 -1.49
CA GLY A 41 11.14 -26.17 -1.47
C GLY A 41 9.79 -25.91 -0.80
N ARG A 42 9.26 -26.93 -0.14
CA ARG A 42 8.09 -26.78 0.72
C ARG A 42 8.55 -26.42 2.13
N VAL A 43 7.92 -25.39 2.67
CA VAL A 43 8.18 -24.88 4.00
C VAL A 43 6.86 -24.67 4.70
N PHE A 44 6.74 -25.21 5.91
CA PHE A 44 5.61 -24.98 6.79
C PHE A 44 6.09 -24.38 8.10
N ASP A 45 5.77 -23.10 8.31
CA ASP A 45 5.99 -22.41 9.59
C ASP A 45 4.80 -22.68 10.52
N ILE A 46 5.07 -23.17 11.72
CA ILE A 46 4.01 -23.43 12.72
C ILE A 46 3.56 -22.09 13.31
N SER A 47 2.25 -21.91 13.40
CA SER A 47 1.69 -20.63 13.83
C SER A 47 1.99 -20.33 15.30
N PRO A 48 2.22 -19.05 15.68
CA PRO A 48 2.42 -18.67 17.09
C PRO A 48 1.32 -19.18 18.02
N VAL A 49 0.06 -19.13 17.59
CA VAL A 49 -1.09 -19.67 18.34
C VAL A 49 -0.91 -21.18 18.61
N SER A 50 -0.52 -21.95 17.60
CA SER A 50 -0.24 -23.39 17.79
C SER A 50 0.97 -23.63 18.70
N LEU A 51 1.96 -22.73 18.66
CA LEU A 51 3.12 -22.77 19.53
C LEU A 51 2.82 -22.36 20.96
N GLN A 52 1.78 -21.55 21.22
CA GLN A 52 1.39 -21.02 22.53
C GLN A 52 0.22 -21.78 23.19
N ASN A 53 -0.51 -22.61 22.44
CA ASN A 53 -1.59 -23.42 23.00
C ASN A 53 -1.10 -24.44 24.05
N SER A 54 -1.72 -24.43 25.23
CA SER A 54 -1.54 -25.45 26.27
C SER A 54 -2.16 -26.78 25.88
N SER A 55 -1.68 -27.86 26.49
CA SER A 55 -2.25 -29.21 26.43
C SER A 55 -2.32 -29.81 27.83
N SER A 56 -2.94 -30.99 27.99
CA SER A 56 -3.04 -31.66 29.29
C SER A 56 -1.69 -31.91 29.97
N THR A 57 -0.59 -31.97 29.21
CA THR A 57 0.75 -32.23 29.75
C THR A 57 1.73 -31.07 29.59
N TRP A 58 1.34 -30.02 28.87
CA TRP A 58 2.16 -28.82 28.61
C TRP A 58 1.36 -27.57 28.95
N LYS A 59 1.74 -26.82 29.98
CA LYS A 59 1.07 -25.56 30.35
C LYS A 59 1.90 -24.36 29.90
N TYR A 60 1.32 -23.50 29.05
CA TYR A 60 1.99 -22.28 28.61
C TYR A 60 1.94 -21.20 29.70
N ASP A 61 3.10 -20.65 30.00
CA ASP A 61 3.31 -19.52 30.89
C ASP A 61 3.47 -18.25 30.03
N LYS A 62 2.52 -17.33 30.15
CA LYS A 62 2.48 -16.08 29.36
C LYS A 62 3.59 -15.11 29.78
N ASP A 63 3.96 -15.09 31.05
CA ASP A 63 4.95 -14.15 31.57
C ASP A 63 6.36 -14.57 31.15
N ARG A 64 6.65 -15.87 31.23
CA ARG A 64 7.93 -16.44 30.82
C ARG A 64 8.00 -16.83 29.34
N GLN A 65 6.89 -16.75 28.61
CA GLN A 65 6.80 -17.10 27.19
C GLN A 65 7.34 -18.52 26.91
N GLY A 66 6.85 -19.52 27.65
CA GLY A 66 7.33 -20.91 27.54
C GLY A 66 6.41 -21.91 28.22
N TYR A 67 6.85 -23.16 28.33
CA TYR A 67 6.05 -24.30 28.79
C TYR A 67 6.58 -24.91 30.05
N TRP A 68 5.69 -25.16 31.01
CA TRP A 68 5.90 -26.11 32.09
C TRP A 68 5.40 -27.50 31.66
N LEU A 69 6.25 -28.50 31.80
CA LEU A 69 5.93 -29.90 31.55
C LEU A 69 5.37 -30.51 32.84
N LEU A 70 4.11 -30.93 32.82
CA LEU A 70 3.34 -31.28 34.03
C LEU A 70 3.20 -32.79 34.27
N SER A 71 3.79 -33.61 33.38
CA SER A 71 3.67 -35.05 33.43
C SER A 71 4.99 -35.70 33.06
N ASP A 72 5.29 -36.84 33.69
CA ASP A 72 6.43 -37.69 33.34
C ASP A 72 6.39 -38.06 31.86
N LYS A 73 5.21 -38.19 31.25
CA LYS A 73 5.04 -38.37 29.81
C LYS A 73 4.36 -37.16 29.18
N SER A 74 5.18 -36.17 28.83
CA SER A 74 4.69 -34.92 28.24
C SER A 74 4.62 -34.99 26.72
N VAL A 75 3.44 -34.80 26.13
CA VAL A 75 3.17 -34.95 24.69
C VAL A 75 2.50 -33.71 24.12
N LYS A 76 3.06 -33.17 23.03
CA LYS A 76 2.44 -32.07 22.27
C LYS A 76 2.36 -32.38 20.78
N TYR A 77 1.17 -32.20 20.20
CA TYR A 77 0.88 -32.46 18.79
C TYR A 77 0.90 -31.19 17.95
N PHE A 78 1.50 -31.27 16.76
CA PHE A 78 1.52 -30.20 15.76
C PHE A 78 0.95 -30.70 14.44
N LYS A 79 -0.07 -30.00 13.94
CA LYS A 79 -0.70 -30.28 12.63
C LYS A 79 0.04 -29.50 11.53
N LEU A 80 0.34 -30.15 10.40
CA LEU A 80 1.14 -29.58 9.30
C LEU A 80 0.26 -28.84 8.27
N ASP A 81 0.40 -29.10 6.96
CA ASP A 81 -0.43 -28.47 5.91
C ASP A 81 -1.77 -29.20 5.68
N GLY A 82 -2.00 -30.32 6.36
CA GLY A 82 -3.21 -31.14 6.23
C GLY A 82 -3.14 -32.15 5.09
N GLN A 83 -2.05 -32.17 4.33
CA GLN A 83 -1.77 -33.19 3.33
C GLN A 83 -0.75 -34.19 3.88
N GLU A 84 -0.82 -35.42 3.41
CA GLU A 84 0.09 -36.48 3.82
C GLU A 84 1.31 -36.43 2.92
N ARG A 85 2.43 -35.97 3.47
CA ARG A 85 3.64 -35.63 2.72
C ARG A 85 4.89 -35.92 3.53
N THR A 86 5.97 -36.19 2.83
CA THR A 86 7.30 -36.36 3.42
C THR A 86 7.94 -34.99 3.68
N TRP A 87 8.68 -34.91 4.78
CA TRP A 87 9.41 -33.74 5.22
C TRP A 87 10.79 -34.18 5.68
N ASN A 88 11.81 -33.36 5.42
CA ASN A 88 13.20 -33.79 5.55
C ASN A 88 13.88 -33.13 6.76
N HIS A 89 13.41 -31.96 7.18
CA HIS A 89 14.04 -31.19 8.26
C HIS A 89 13.00 -30.55 9.18
N LEU A 90 13.22 -30.64 10.49
CA LEU A 90 12.50 -29.91 11.54
C LEU A 90 13.47 -28.95 12.24
N TYR A 91 13.15 -27.66 12.20
CA TYR A 91 13.88 -26.62 12.91
C TYR A 91 13.07 -26.18 14.12
N ILE A 92 13.69 -26.22 15.31
CA ILE A 92 13.10 -25.76 16.57
C ILE A 92 14.04 -24.74 17.21
N THR A 93 13.55 -23.53 17.46
CA THR A 93 14.32 -22.48 18.15
C THR A 93 13.90 -22.38 19.61
N ILE A 94 14.78 -22.80 20.50
CA ILE A 94 14.55 -22.87 21.94
C ILE A 94 15.29 -21.72 22.62
N LYS A 95 14.55 -20.85 23.34
CA LYS A 95 15.14 -19.71 24.05
C LYS A 95 15.72 -20.09 25.40
N GLN A 96 15.07 -21.02 26.09
CA GLN A 96 15.42 -21.40 27.46
C GLN A 96 15.04 -22.85 27.74
N LEU A 97 15.90 -23.56 28.45
CA LEU A 97 15.69 -24.92 28.96
C LEU A 97 16.01 -24.99 30.45
N SER A 98 15.25 -25.79 31.20
CA SER A 98 15.60 -26.13 32.59
C SER A 98 16.74 -27.13 32.72
N SER A 99 16.88 -28.05 31.77
CA SER A 99 17.89 -29.10 31.75
C SER A 99 18.52 -29.21 30.36
N LYS A 100 19.85 -29.39 30.29
CA LYS A 100 20.61 -29.47 29.04
C LYS A 100 21.42 -30.78 28.99
N PRO A 101 21.30 -31.60 27.92
CA PRO A 101 20.26 -31.57 26.88
C PRO A 101 18.91 -32.09 27.39
N LEU A 102 17.82 -31.62 26.78
CA LEU A 102 16.49 -32.20 27.00
C LEU A 102 16.25 -33.31 25.96
N VAL A 103 16.21 -34.56 26.41
CA VAL A 103 16.06 -35.74 25.55
C VAL A 103 14.59 -36.07 25.35
N GLY A 104 14.18 -36.24 24.09
CA GLY A 104 12.80 -36.56 23.71
C GLY A 104 12.70 -37.43 22.46
N VAL A 105 11.48 -37.54 21.94
CA VAL A 105 11.15 -38.34 20.76
C VAL A 105 10.20 -37.55 19.86
N VAL A 106 10.48 -37.51 18.56
CA VAL A 106 9.54 -37.04 17.54
C VAL A 106 8.74 -38.23 17.02
N ARG A 107 7.40 -38.17 17.08
CA ARG A 107 6.48 -39.20 16.58
C ARG A 107 5.67 -38.72 15.39
N TYR A 108 5.56 -39.56 14.36
CA TYR A 108 4.96 -39.23 13.08
C TYR A 108 3.59 -39.86 13.00
N TYR A 109 2.61 -39.18 12.40
CA TYR A 109 1.27 -39.72 12.24
C TYR A 109 0.67 -39.39 10.87
N GLY A 110 0.00 -40.39 10.31
CA GLY A 110 -0.74 -40.28 9.06
C GLY A 110 -2.16 -39.74 9.25
N LYS A 111 -2.96 -39.77 8.17
CA LYS A 111 -4.37 -39.33 8.18
C LYS A 111 -5.24 -40.09 9.17
N ASP A 112 -5.00 -41.39 9.31
CA ASP A 112 -5.77 -42.29 10.20
C ASP A 112 -5.46 -42.11 11.68
N LYS A 113 -4.68 -41.07 12.04
CA LYS A 113 -4.17 -40.79 13.39
C LYS A 113 -3.30 -41.91 13.99
N LYS A 114 -2.98 -42.96 13.23
CA LYS A 114 -2.05 -44.03 13.63
C LYS A 114 -0.61 -43.52 13.66
N LYS A 115 0.17 -44.02 14.62
CA LYS A 115 1.61 -43.75 14.71
C LYS A 115 2.31 -44.48 13.56
N LEU A 116 3.04 -43.75 12.72
CA LEU A 116 3.78 -44.30 11.59
C LEU A 116 5.24 -44.56 11.94
N TYR A 117 5.88 -43.62 12.64
CA TYR A 117 7.32 -43.67 12.92
C TYR A 117 7.66 -42.90 14.21
N GLN A 118 8.84 -43.17 14.78
CA GLN A 118 9.38 -42.41 15.91
C GLN A 118 10.91 -42.38 15.86
N GLN A 119 11.50 -41.24 16.24
CA GLN A 119 12.96 -41.08 16.34
C GLN A 119 13.35 -40.30 17.60
N PRO A 120 14.48 -40.62 18.24
CA PRO A 120 14.99 -39.83 19.36
C PRO A 120 15.48 -38.46 18.90
N VAL A 121 15.46 -37.49 19.80
CA VAL A 121 15.87 -36.10 19.57
C VAL A 121 16.48 -35.56 20.86
N GLU A 122 17.59 -34.85 20.72
CA GLU A 122 18.19 -34.07 21.80
C GLU A 122 18.02 -32.58 21.49
N LEU A 123 17.59 -31.81 22.49
CA LEU A 123 17.32 -30.39 22.35
C LEU A 123 18.26 -29.57 23.22
N TYR A 124 18.83 -28.54 22.59
CA TYR A 124 19.70 -27.54 23.20
C TYR A 124 19.07 -26.15 23.10
N GLU A 125 19.59 -25.20 23.87
CA GLU A 125 19.25 -23.79 23.66
C GLU A 125 19.81 -23.31 22.32
N GLY A 126 19.02 -22.52 21.60
CA GLY A 126 19.32 -22.06 20.25
C GLY A 126 18.54 -22.82 19.17
N ILE A 127 19.11 -22.88 17.97
CA ILE A 127 18.47 -23.48 16.79
C ILE A 127 18.84 -24.96 16.73
N ASN A 128 17.86 -25.83 16.88
CA ASN A 128 18.01 -27.27 16.73
C ASN A 128 17.54 -27.67 15.32
N ALA A 129 18.42 -28.24 14.52
CA ALA A 129 18.12 -28.76 13.19
C ALA A 129 18.05 -30.29 13.27
N ILE A 130 16.84 -30.84 13.19
CA ILE A 130 16.57 -32.26 13.34
C ILE A 130 16.28 -32.84 11.94
N PRO A 131 17.09 -33.77 11.43
CA PRO A 131 16.78 -34.50 10.20
C PRO A 131 15.56 -35.39 10.45
N LEU A 132 14.61 -35.38 9.53
CA LEU A 132 13.41 -36.22 9.55
C LEU A 132 13.54 -37.34 8.52
N ASP A 133 12.81 -38.43 8.73
CA ASP A 133 12.75 -39.54 7.77
C ASP A 133 11.99 -39.12 6.50
N GLU A 134 12.72 -39.06 5.39
CA GLU A 134 12.21 -38.60 4.10
C GLU A 134 11.27 -39.62 3.42
N THR A 135 11.17 -40.84 3.94
CA THR A 135 10.35 -41.92 3.36
C THR A 135 8.95 -41.99 3.96
N VAL A 136 8.77 -41.46 5.18
CA VAL A 136 7.51 -41.59 5.93
C VAL A 136 6.64 -40.34 5.75
N PRO A 137 5.53 -40.40 5.01
CA PRO A 137 4.64 -39.27 4.87
C PRO A 137 3.87 -39.02 6.17
N MET A 138 3.70 -37.76 6.55
CA MET A 138 3.02 -37.37 7.78
C MET A 138 2.08 -36.19 7.56
N VAL A 139 0.99 -36.16 8.32
CA VAL A 139 0.02 -35.05 8.37
C VAL A 139 0.19 -34.23 9.66
N LYS A 140 0.68 -34.89 10.71
CA LYS A 140 0.96 -34.31 12.02
C LYS A 140 2.15 -35.03 12.64
N PHE A 141 2.88 -34.33 13.51
CA PHE A 141 3.90 -34.94 14.35
C PHE A 141 3.65 -34.57 15.82
N ALA A 142 4.27 -35.30 16.74
CA ALA A 142 4.27 -34.97 18.16
C ALA A 142 5.68 -34.96 18.72
N ILE A 143 5.94 -34.05 19.65
CA ILE A 143 7.15 -34.06 20.47
C ILE A 143 6.78 -34.68 21.82
N VAL A 144 7.53 -35.69 22.23
CA VAL A 144 7.31 -36.45 23.46
C VAL A 144 8.55 -36.40 24.32
N PHE A 145 8.41 -36.02 25.57
CA PHE A 145 9.46 -36.13 26.58
C PHE A 145 9.06 -37.14 27.65
N GLN A 146 10.05 -37.81 28.23
CA GLN A 146 9.88 -38.79 29.30
C GLN A 146 10.66 -38.32 30.54
N ASP A 147 10.09 -38.52 31.73
CA ASP A 147 10.68 -38.24 33.04
C ASP A 147 11.13 -36.77 33.25
N VAL A 148 10.34 -35.83 32.71
CA VAL A 148 10.64 -34.38 32.72
C VAL A 148 9.59 -33.54 33.45
N ASN A 149 8.90 -34.13 34.42
CA ASN A 149 7.91 -33.40 35.20
C ASN A 149 8.55 -32.23 35.95
N GLY A 150 7.96 -31.03 35.82
CA GLY A 150 8.47 -29.78 36.35
C GLY A 150 9.51 -29.07 35.46
N ALA A 151 9.95 -29.66 34.34
CA ALA A 151 10.89 -29.00 33.44
C ALA A 151 10.23 -27.87 32.64
N PHE A 152 11.00 -26.83 32.32
CA PHE A 152 10.59 -25.69 31.52
C PHE A 152 11.27 -25.68 30.14
N ILE A 153 10.49 -25.37 29.10
CA ILE A 153 10.96 -25.21 27.73
C ILE A 153 10.30 -23.99 27.06
N SER A 154 11.09 -23.03 26.60
CA SER A 154 10.59 -21.89 25.81
C SER A 154 10.87 -22.11 24.33
N ILE A 155 9.82 -22.40 23.56
CA ILE A 155 9.89 -22.53 22.09
C ILE A 155 9.43 -21.24 21.44
N SER A 156 10.31 -20.62 20.66
CA SER A 156 10.03 -19.35 19.99
C SER A 156 9.59 -19.49 18.53
N GLU A 157 10.24 -20.37 17.78
CA GLU A 157 9.93 -20.66 16.38
C GLU A 157 10.01 -22.15 16.11
N MET A 158 9.16 -22.64 15.21
CA MET A 158 9.21 -24.01 14.71
C MET A 158 8.83 -24.05 13.23
N GLN A 159 9.66 -24.74 12.44
CA GLN A 159 9.51 -24.80 11.00
C GLN A 159 9.84 -26.19 10.48
N VAL A 160 9.02 -26.70 9.55
CA VAL A 160 9.25 -27.97 8.85
C VAL A 160 9.56 -27.70 7.37
N ARG A 161 10.55 -28.39 6.80
CA ARG A 161 11.05 -28.12 5.44
C ARG A 161 11.40 -29.38 4.66
N THR A 162 11.29 -29.30 3.34
CA THR A 162 11.86 -30.32 2.43
C THR A 162 13.31 -30.03 2.05
N THR A 163 13.76 -28.76 2.12
CA THR A 163 15.16 -28.39 1.85
C THR A 163 15.80 -27.74 3.08
N PRO A 164 17.12 -27.91 3.25
CA PRO A 164 17.85 -27.31 4.38
C PRO A 164 17.82 -25.78 4.36
N SER A 165 17.95 -25.17 5.54
CA SER A 165 18.04 -23.72 5.70
C SER A 165 19.49 -23.24 5.75
N TRP A 166 19.99 -22.69 4.64
CA TRP A 166 21.30 -22.02 4.61
C TRP A 166 21.21 -20.53 4.98
N PHE A 167 20.00 -20.00 5.13
CA PHE A 167 19.78 -18.58 5.39
C PHE A 167 20.06 -18.21 6.85
N THR A 168 21.04 -17.33 7.06
CA THR A 168 21.21 -16.53 8.29
C THR A 168 21.51 -15.09 7.89
N ILE A 169 21.07 -14.12 8.70
CA ILE A 169 21.29 -12.68 8.41
C ILE A 169 22.79 -12.35 8.22
N PRO A 170 23.71 -12.82 9.09
CA PRO A 170 25.14 -12.52 8.91
C PRO A 170 25.71 -13.13 7.62
N HIS A 171 25.30 -14.36 7.27
CA HIS A 171 25.75 -15.01 6.03
C HIS A 171 25.21 -14.27 4.80
N PHE A 172 23.92 -13.90 4.80
CA PHE A 172 23.31 -13.11 3.74
C PHE A 172 24.06 -11.79 3.51
N LEU A 173 24.33 -11.03 4.58
CA LEU A 173 25.03 -9.74 4.47
C LEU A 173 26.46 -9.87 3.93
N LYS A 174 27.19 -10.93 4.32
CA LYS A 174 28.53 -11.22 3.78
C LYS A 174 28.48 -11.48 2.28
N LEU A 175 27.59 -12.39 1.84
CA LEU A 175 27.43 -12.69 0.41
C LEU A 175 26.93 -11.48 -0.38
N PHE A 176 26.03 -10.69 0.21
CA PHE A 176 25.49 -9.48 -0.39
C PHE A 176 26.58 -8.45 -0.64
N ALA A 177 27.45 -8.16 0.33
CA ALA A 177 28.54 -7.20 0.15
C ALA A 177 29.47 -7.59 -1.01
N VAL A 178 29.84 -8.87 -1.11
CA VAL A 178 30.67 -9.39 -2.20
C VAL A 178 29.95 -9.31 -3.55
N SER A 179 28.71 -9.80 -3.61
CA SER A 179 27.88 -9.79 -4.83
C SER A 179 27.62 -8.37 -5.32
N PHE A 180 27.31 -7.45 -4.40
CA PHE A 180 27.07 -6.04 -4.68
C PHE A 180 28.30 -5.36 -5.25
N THR A 181 29.47 -5.60 -4.67
CA THR A 181 30.72 -5.06 -5.19
C THR A 181 31.00 -5.58 -6.61
N GLY A 182 30.86 -6.89 -6.83
CA GLY A 182 31.02 -7.50 -8.15
C GLY A 182 30.04 -6.94 -9.20
N VAL A 183 28.75 -6.85 -8.87
CA VAL A 183 27.71 -6.30 -9.75
C VAL A 183 28.00 -4.83 -10.08
N MET A 184 28.39 -4.02 -9.10
CA MET A 184 28.71 -2.61 -9.33
C MET A 184 29.95 -2.43 -10.22
N LEU A 185 30.96 -3.30 -10.09
CA LEU A 185 32.11 -3.32 -10.99
C LEU A 185 31.70 -3.68 -12.43
N VAL A 186 30.83 -4.68 -12.61
CA VAL A 186 30.30 -5.06 -13.93
C VAL A 186 29.47 -3.92 -14.54
N ILE A 187 28.57 -3.31 -13.79
CA ILE A 187 27.78 -2.15 -14.25
C ILE A 187 28.72 -0.98 -14.62
N GLY A 188 29.75 -0.72 -13.80
CA GLY A 188 30.79 0.26 -14.09
C GLY A 188 31.55 -0.02 -15.38
N ALA A 189 31.99 -1.26 -15.59
CA ALA A 189 32.68 -1.70 -16.80
C ALA A 189 31.78 -1.57 -18.04
N LEU A 190 30.52 -2.00 -17.95
CA LEU A 190 29.52 -1.86 -19.02
C LEU A 190 29.28 -0.39 -19.38
N MET A 191 29.30 0.53 -18.39
CA MET A 191 29.21 1.97 -18.65
C MET A 191 30.44 2.51 -19.39
N ILE A 192 31.64 2.10 -18.99
CA ILE A 192 32.89 2.50 -19.66
C ILE A 192 32.91 1.97 -21.09
N PHE A 193 32.54 0.69 -21.27
CA PHE A 193 32.44 0.05 -22.58
C PHE A 193 31.41 0.74 -23.47
N LYS A 194 30.21 1.04 -22.93
CA LYS A 194 29.20 1.83 -23.62
C LYS A 194 29.72 3.22 -24.00
N ARG A 195 30.47 3.90 -23.13
CA ARG A 195 31.06 5.20 -23.47
C ARG A 195 32.09 5.11 -24.60
N ARG A 196 32.79 3.97 -24.71
CA ARG A 196 33.86 3.74 -25.70
C ARG A 196 33.34 3.29 -27.08
N PHE A 197 32.24 2.55 -27.14
CA PHE A 197 31.73 1.95 -28.39
C PHE A 197 30.37 2.48 -28.88
N TYR A 198 29.66 3.31 -28.10
CA TYR A 198 28.34 3.78 -28.50
C TYR A 198 28.43 5.00 -29.44
N ASN A 199 28.35 4.74 -30.75
CA ASN A 199 28.07 5.75 -31.76
C ASN A 199 26.77 6.52 -31.43
N ARG A 200 26.78 7.85 -31.59
CA ARG A 200 25.71 8.80 -31.22
C ARG A 200 24.36 8.64 -31.98
N GLY A 201 24.04 7.47 -32.54
CA GLY A 201 22.87 7.26 -33.42
C GLY A 201 21.60 6.68 -32.80
N LYS A 202 21.65 5.91 -31.69
CA LYS A 202 20.49 5.09 -31.22
C LYS A 202 19.57 5.74 -30.17
N SER A 203 19.72 7.04 -29.88
CA SER A 203 18.79 7.77 -28.99
C SER A 203 17.52 8.28 -29.69
N LYS A 204 17.52 8.32 -31.03
CA LYS A 204 16.41 8.85 -31.84
C LYS A 204 15.18 7.92 -31.82
N SER A 205 15.38 6.63 -32.07
CA SER A 205 14.30 5.61 -32.17
C SER A 205 13.39 5.48 -30.94
N ARG A 206 13.91 5.53 -29.71
CA ARG A 206 13.07 5.46 -28.49
C ARG A 206 12.22 6.71 -28.25
N ALA A 207 12.75 7.87 -28.64
CA ALA A 207 11.98 9.09 -28.59
C ALA A 207 10.89 9.08 -29.67
N GLU A 208 11.19 8.55 -30.86
CA GLU A 208 10.24 8.42 -31.98
C GLU A 208 9.02 7.56 -31.64
N LEU A 209 9.18 6.41 -30.97
CA LEU A 209 8.03 5.58 -30.54
C LEU A 209 7.11 6.34 -29.59
N LEU A 210 7.66 7.00 -28.57
CA LEU A 210 6.88 7.80 -27.61
C LEU A 210 6.19 8.98 -28.30
N PHE A 211 6.85 9.62 -29.26
CA PHE A 211 6.24 10.66 -30.07
C PHE A 211 5.14 10.13 -30.98
N GLY A 212 5.25 8.90 -31.48
CA GLY A 212 4.21 8.20 -32.23
C GLY A 212 2.96 7.93 -31.38
N ILE A 213 3.14 7.36 -30.19
CA ILE A 213 2.03 7.12 -29.24
C ILE A 213 1.35 8.45 -28.87
N GLN A 214 2.13 9.49 -28.56
CA GLN A 214 1.56 10.80 -28.27
C GLN A 214 0.86 11.43 -29.47
N ALA A 215 1.32 11.16 -30.71
CA ALA A 215 0.63 11.63 -31.91
C ALA A 215 -0.76 10.99 -32.03
N VAL A 216 -0.87 9.68 -31.76
CA VAL A 216 -2.18 9.00 -31.72
C VAL A 216 -3.09 9.61 -30.64
N ILE A 217 -2.56 9.80 -29.42
CA ILE A 217 -3.31 10.43 -28.32
C ILE A 217 -3.72 11.86 -28.69
N GLN A 218 -2.85 12.62 -29.35
CA GLN A 218 -3.13 13.98 -29.81
C GLN A 218 -4.25 13.99 -30.84
N THR A 219 -4.16 13.18 -31.91
CA THR A 219 -5.19 13.13 -32.96
C THR A 219 -6.56 12.73 -32.40
N ILE A 220 -6.62 11.68 -31.59
CA ILE A 220 -7.89 11.23 -30.99
C ILE A 220 -8.39 12.24 -29.96
N GLY A 221 -7.47 12.77 -29.15
CA GLY A 221 -7.75 13.70 -28.06
C GLY A 221 -8.24 15.05 -28.55
N ASP A 222 -7.68 15.59 -29.64
CA ASP A 222 -8.15 16.84 -30.25
C ASP A 222 -9.50 16.62 -30.94
N PHE A 223 -9.66 15.57 -31.75
CA PHE A 223 -10.92 15.26 -32.43
C PHE A 223 -12.10 15.04 -31.46
N THR A 224 -11.86 14.35 -30.36
CA THR A 224 -12.90 14.02 -29.37
C THR A 224 -13.06 15.14 -28.34
N GLY A 225 -11.94 15.70 -27.87
CA GLY A 225 -11.90 16.78 -26.90
C GLY A 225 -12.52 18.08 -27.41
N GLU A 226 -12.32 18.43 -28.68
CA GLU A 226 -12.96 19.60 -29.30
C GLU A 226 -14.49 19.44 -29.35
N ARG A 227 -15.00 18.24 -29.65
CA ARG A 227 -16.45 17.99 -29.70
C ARG A 227 -17.13 17.90 -28.34
N ILE A 228 -16.43 17.34 -27.34
CA ILE A 228 -16.98 17.16 -26.00
C ILE A 228 -16.63 18.36 -25.13
N GLY A 229 -15.33 18.54 -24.83
CA GLY A 229 -14.83 19.62 -23.99
C GLY A 229 -14.95 20.99 -24.66
N GLY A 230 -14.61 21.12 -25.94
CA GLY A 230 -14.61 22.42 -26.64
C GLY A 230 -15.96 23.14 -26.67
N ARG A 231 -17.07 22.40 -26.62
CA ARG A 231 -18.44 22.96 -26.61
C ARG A 231 -18.91 23.44 -25.23
N LEU A 232 -18.19 23.10 -24.17
CA LEU A 232 -18.60 23.40 -22.80
C LEU A 232 -17.99 24.71 -22.32
N SER A 233 -18.80 25.54 -21.66
CA SER A 233 -18.28 26.68 -20.90
C SER A 233 -17.40 26.22 -19.75
N PHE A 234 -16.54 27.11 -19.26
CA PHE A 234 -15.63 26.83 -18.14
C PHE A 234 -16.34 26.29 -16.88
N SER A 235 -17.50 26.86 -16.55
CA SER A 235 -18.32 26.42 -15.41
C SER A 235 -18.88 25.02 -15.62
N GLN A 236 -19.39 24.73 -16.83
CA GLN A 236 -19.90 23.40 -17.18
C GLN A 236 -18.80 22.34 -17.15
N LYS A 237 -17.60 22.63 -17.68
CA LYS A 237 -16.44 21.72 -17.58
C LYS A 237 -16.15 21.36 -16.14
N THR A 238 -16.05 22.36 -15.26
CA THR A 238 -15.77 22.17 -13.83
C THR A 238 -16.82 21.29 -13.16
N SER A 239 -18.11 21.57 -13.39
CA SER A 239 -19.22 20.78 -12.82
C SER A 239 -19.23 19.35 -13.35
N MET A 240 -19.03 19.15 -14.65
CA MET A 240 -18.96 17.82 -15.26
C MET A 240 -17.76 17.02 -14.75
N ARG A 241 -16.58 17.63 -14.63
CA ARG A 241 -15.39 16.96 -14.06
C ARG A 241 -15.67 16.50 -12.63
N LYS A 242 -16.24 17.34 -11.77
CA LYS A 242 -16.61 16.97 -10.39
C LYS A 242 -17.61 15.83 -10.35
N LEU A 243 -18.64 15.88 -11.20
CA LEU A 243 -19.65 14.82 -11.30
C LEU A 243 -19.01 13.49 -11.72
N LEU A 244 -18.23 13.49 -12.79
CA LEU A 244 -17.58 12.29 -13.33
C LEU A 244 -16.54 11.71 -12.38
N PHE A 245 -15.73 12.54 -11.71
CA PHE A 245 -14.85 12.08 -10.65
C PHE A 245 -15.65 11.49 -9.48
N GLY A 246 -16.76 12.13 -9.09
CA GLY A 246 -17.65 11.62 -8.05
C GLY A 246 -18.21 10.25 -8.41
N MET A 247 -18.70 10.07 -9.64
CA MET A 247 -19.16 8.79 -10.18
C MET A 247 -18.06 7.73 -10.17
N LEU A 248 -16.85 8.08 -10.64
CA LEU A 248 -15.71 7.18 -10.65
C LEU A 248 -15.35 6.71 -9.23
N LEU A 249 -15.28 7.64 -8.28
CA LEU A 249 -14.95 7.35 -6.88
C LEU A 249 -16.03 6.49 -6.21
N LEU A 250 -17.31 6.82 -6.40
CA LEU A 250 -18.43 6.03 -5.88
C LEU A 250 -18.44 4.62 -6.48
N TRP A 251 -18.28 4.52 -7.81
CA TRP A 251 -18.20 3.24 -8.51
C TRP A 251 -17.06 2.38 -7.95
N MET A 252 -15.90 3.00 -7.65
CA MET A 252 -14.79 2.29 -7.04
C MET A 252 -15.10 1.77 -5.64
N MET A 253 -15.73 2.59 -4.79
CA MET A 253 -16.11 2.19 -3.44
C MET A 253 -17.17 1.07 -3.45
N ILE A 254 -18.17 1.17 -4.33
CA ILE A 254 -19.21 0.14 -4.51
C ILE A 254 -18.61 -1.16 -5.02
N GLY A 255 -17.77 -1.12 -6.07
CA GLY A 255 -17.18 -2.33 -6.63
C GLY A 255 -16.26 -3.05 -5.64
N ASN A 256 -15.59 -2.28 -4.78
CA ASN A 256 -14.83 -2.83 -3.67
C ASN A 256 -15.75 -3.56 -2.69
N THR A 257 -16.79 -2.93 -2.14
CA THR A 257 -17.71 -3.56 -1.17
C THR A 257 -18.51 -4.72 -1.76
N ALA A 258 -18.89 -4.64 -3.02
CA ALA A 258 -19.67 -5.66 -3.71
C ALA A 258 -18.88 -6.92 -4.11
N GLY A 259 -17.55 -6.97 -3.95
CA GLY A 259 -16.79 -8.19 -4.31
C GLY A 259 -16.31 -8.28 -5.75
N TRP A 260 -16.50 -7.23 -6.54
CA TRP A 260 -16.16 -7.25 -7.96
C TRP A 260 -14.65 -7.31 -8.22
N LEU A 261 -13.83 -6.98 -7.21
CA LEU A 261 -12.37 -7.11 -7.26
C LEU A 261 -11.88 -8.56 -7.25
N SER A 262 -12.68 -9.48 -6.70
CA SER A 262 -12.30 -10.89 -6.54
C SER A 262 -12.81 -11.77 -7.70
N ASP A 263 -13.91 -11.38 -8.35
CA ASP A 263 -14.51 -12.13 -9.45
C ASP A 263 -13.89 -11.72 -10.80
N LYS A 264 -13.26 -12.69 -11.48
CA LYS A 264 -12.61 -12.50 -12.77
C LYS A 264 -13.51 -11.91 -13.86
N ARG A 265 -14.77 -12.33 -13.96
CA ARG A 265 -15.67 -11.86 -15.03
C ARG A 265 -16.13 -10.45 -14.74
N VAL A 266 -16.59 -10.21 -13.51
CA VAL A 266 -17.13 -8.90 -13.10
C VAL A 266 -16.03 -7.85 -13.08
N PHE A 267 -14.82 -8.21 -12.66
CA PHE A 267 -13.68 -7.30 -12.60
C PHE A 267 -13.36 -6.63 -13.95
N ARG A 268 -13.43 -7.38 -15.05
CA ARG A 268 -13.11 -6.85 -16.38
C ARG A 268 -14.06 -5.72 -16.78
N TYR A 269 -15.36 -5.92 -16.59
CA TYR A 269 -16.38 -4.90 -16.86
C TYR A 269 -16.28 -3.72 -15.88
N TYR A 270 -16.02 -4.02 -14.61
CA TYR A 270 -15.78 -3.00 -13.59
C TYR A 270 -14.63 -2.06 -13.96
N VAL A 271 -13.46 -2.60 -14.31
CA VAL A 271 -12.29 -1.81 -14.73
C VAL A 271 -12.56 -1.08 -16.04
N LEU A 272 -13.28 -1.70 -16.98
CA LEU A 272 -13.66 -1.05 -18.23
C LEU A 272 -14.48 0.21 -17.98
N ILE A 273 -15.48 0.16 -17.09
CA ILE A 273 -16.29 1.34 -16.72
C ILE A 273 -15.40 2.41 -16.09
N CYS A 274 -14.49 2.04 -15.19
CA CYS A 274 -13.53 2.99 -14.61
C CYS A 274 -12.66 3.66 -15.68
N ALA A 275 -12.14 2.88 -16.63
CA ALA A 275 -11.30 3.36 -17.72
C ALA A 275 -12.07 4.30 -18.65
N LEU A 276 -13.32 3.95 -19.00
CA LEU A 276 -14.21 4.78 -19.81
C LEU A 276 -14.53 6.11 -19.11
N LEU A 277 -14.89 6.08 -17.82
CA LEU A 277 -15.10 7.29 -17.03
C LEU A 277 -13.85 8.18 -17.04
N LEU A 278 -12.66 7.59 -16.86
CA LEU A 278 -11.40 8.33 -16.88
C LEU A 278 -11.09 8.94 -18.26
N LEU A 279 -11.43 8.25 -19.36
CA LEU A 279 -11.32 8.80 -20.71
C LEU A 279 -12.30 9.96 -20.94
N ILE A 280 -13.56 9.82 -20.51
CA ILE A 280 -14.55 10.90 -20.62
C ILE A 280 -14.08 12.13 -19.84
N ILE A 281 -13.58 11.94 -18.62
CA ILE A 281 -12.98 13.02 -17.82
C ILE A 281 -11.83 13.69 -18.59
N SER A 282 -10.98 12.90 -19.25
CA SER A 282 -9.88 13.42 -20.06
C SER A 282 -10.40 14.33 -21.19
N PHE A 283 -11.41 13.89 -21.94
CA PHE A 283 -11.95 14.68 -23.04
C PHE A 283 -12.72 15.93 -22.59
N VAL A 284 -13.46 15.86 -21.48
CA VAL A 284 -14.09 17.04 -20.85
C VAL A 284 -13.04 18.04 -20.38
N SER A 285 -11.85 17.56 -20.00
CA SER A 285 -10.72 18.39 -19.55
C SER A 285 -9.93 19.05 -20.68
N TRP A 286 -10.32 18.85 -21.95
CA TRP A 286 -9.67 19.48 -23.08
C TRP A 286 -9.93 21.00 -23.09
N GLU A 287 -8.85 21.79 -23.11
CA GLU A 287 -8.89 23.26 -23.09
C GLU A 287 -8.35 23.88 -24.39
N GLN A 288 -7.34 23.24 -24.98
CA GLN A 288 -6.62 23.72 -26.16
C GLN A 288 -6.07 22.51 -26.93
N PRO A 289 -5.73 22.69 -28.22
CA PRO A 289 -5.09 21.64 -29.01
C PRO A 289 -3.87 21.06 -28.29
N LEU A 290 -3.84 19.73 -28.19
CA LEU A 290 -2.86 19.00 -27.43
C LEU A 290 -1.49 19.13 -28.10
N LYS A 291 -0.45 19.39 -27.30
CA LYS A 291 0.92 19.52 -27.77
C LYS A 291 1.75 18.34 -27.28
N LYS A 292 2.67 17.86 -28.11
CA LYS A 292 3.61 16.80 -27.75
C LYS A 292 4.39 17.19 -26.50
N GLN A 293 4.42 16.29 -25.52
CA GLN A 293 5.05 16.51 -24.23
C GLN A 293 6.36 15.72 -24.12
N GLN A 294 7.37 16.30 -23.48
CA GLN A 294 8.62 15.60 -23.20
C GLN A 294 8.41 14.55 -22.10
N TRP A 295 8.09 13.31 -22.47
CA TRP A 295 7.92 12.15 -21.59
C TRP A 295 9.22 11.41 -21.23
N MET A 296 10.37 11.91 -21.68
CA MET A 296 11.69 11.35 -21.33
C MET A 296 12.18 11.73 -19.92
N THR A 297 11.30 12.21 -19.05
CA THR A 297 11.62 12.58 -17.67
C THR A 297 11.60 11.38 -16.73
N PRO A 298 12.31 11.45 -15.58
CA PRO A 298 12.29 10.40 -14.56
C PRO A 298 10.88 9.93 -14.19
N LEU A 299 9.98 10.86 -13.87
CA LEU A 299 8.60 10.56 -13.47
C LEU A 299 7.84 9.74 -14.53
N MET A 300 7.87 10.19 -15.79
CA MET A 300 7.11 9.53 -16.86
C MET A 300 7.75 8.22 -17.34
N LYS A 301 9.09 8.12 -17.30
CA LYS A 301 9.78 6.85 -17.55
C LYS A 301 9.39 5.79 -16.53
N ASN A 302 9.29 6.17 -15.26
CA ASN A 302 8.92 5.26 -14.19
C ASN A 302 7.42 4.93 -14.24
N TRP A 303 6.55 5.90 -14.54
CA TRP A 303 5.13 5.65 -14.81
C TRP A 303 4.94 4.56 -15.89
N LEU A 304 5.57 4.77 -17.06
CA LEU A 304 5.51 3.80 -18.14
C LEU A 304 6.18 2.48 -17.75
N GLY A 305 7.28 2.54 -17.00
CA GLY A 305 8.00 1.35 -16.52
C GLY A 305 7.17 0.48 -15.57
N ILE A 306 6.35 1.08 -14.71
CA ILE A 306 5.43 0.34 -13.82
C ILE A 306 4.38 -0.36 -14.68
N TRP A 307 3.62 0.38 -15.48
CA TRP A 307 2.46 -0.20 -16.18
C TRP A 307 2.86 -1.12 -17.34
N LEU A 308 3.92 -0.77 -18.09
CA LEU A 308 4.48 -1.67 -19.10
C LEU A 308 5.14 -2.89 -18.45
N GLY A 309 5.82 -2.70 -17.32
CA GLY A 309 6.43 -3.79 -16.56
C GLY A 309 5.38 -4.80 -16.08
N ALA A 310 4.27 -4.33 -15.52
CA ALA A 310 3.15 -5.17 -15.11
C ALA A 310 2.59 -5.99 -16.30
N VAL A 311 2.29 -5.32 -17.42
CA VAL A 311 1.81 -5.97 -18.65
C VAL A 311 2.81 -7.01 -19.19
N VAL A 312 4.12 -6.69 -19.19
CA VAL A 312 5.15 -7.63 -19.65
C VAL A 312 5.23 -8.85 -18.74
N CYS A 313 5.15 -8.66 -17.43
CA CYS A 313 5.16 -9.77 -16.48
C CYS A 313 3.92 -10.67 -16.67
N ASP A 314 2.78 -10.11 -17.08
CA ASP A 314 1.55 -10.87 -17.32
C ASP A 314 1.65 -11.78 -18.55
N LEU A 315 2.58 -11.49 -19.48
CA LEU A 315 2.88 -12.38 -20.61
C LEU A 315 3.55 -13.69 -20.16
N PHE A 316 4.28 -13.65 -19.04
CA PHE A 316 4.98 -14.83 -18.48
C PHE A 316 4.15 -15.54 -17.42
N VAL A 317 3.28 -14.81 -16.70
CA VAL A 317 2.47 -15.33 -15.61
C VAL A 317 1.03 -14.90 -15.82
N VAL A 318 0.16 -15.85 -16.17
CA VAL A 318 -1.26 -15.60 -16.49
C VAL A 318 -1.99 -15.00 -15.28
N ARG A 319 -2.16 -13.68 -15.27
CA ARG A 319 -2.82 -12.89 -14.22
C ARG A 319 -3.86 -11.98 -14.83
N GLU A 320 -4.98 -12.55 -15.24
CA GLU A 320 -6.01 -11.86 -16.02
C GLU A 320 -6.56 -10.58 -15.35
N LEU A 321 -6.67 -10.57 -14.01
CA LEU A 321 -7.11 -9.41 -13.24
C LEU A 321 -6.07 -8.27 -13.34
N GLU A 322 -4.82 -8.56 -13.01
CA GLU A 322 -3.74 -7.57 -13.02
C GLU A 322 -3.46 -7.03 -14.42
N LEU A 323 -3.52 -7.89 -15.44
CA LEU A 323 -3.38 -7.48 -16.84
C LEU A 323 -4.45 -6.48 -17.25
N THR A 324 -5.70 -6.73 -16.87
CA THR A 324 -6.81 -5.81 -17.18
C THR A 324 -6.61 -4.46 -16.49
N ALA A 325 -6.21 -4.48 -15.21
CA ALA A 325 -5.94 -3.28 -14.44
C ALA A 325 -4.76 -2.46 -14.99
N ALA A 326 -3.65 -3.13 -15.29
CA ALA A 326 -2.42 -2.52 -15.80
C ALA A 326 -2.62 -1.96 -17.21
N THR A 327 -3.34 -2.68 -18.08
CA THR A 327 -3.67 -2.21 -19.43
C THR A 327 -4.57 -0.98 -19.38
N ALA A 328 -5.59 -0.97 -18.51
CA ALA A 328 -6.43 0.21 -18.32
C ALA A 328 -5.61 1.41 -17.84
N MET A 329 -4.73 1.26 -16.84
CA MET A 329 -3.88 2.36 -16.39
C MET A 329 -2.88 2.82 -17.45
N LEU A 330 -2.28 1.89 -18.20
CA LEU A 330 -1.35 2.20 -19.28
C LEU A 330 -2.06 3.00 -20.38
N PHE A 331 -3.30 2.68 -20.70
CA PHE A 331 -4.08 3.36 -21.73
C PHE A 331 -4.81 4.60 -21.20
N SER A 332 -5.91 4.43 -20.46
CA SER A 332 -6.75 5.55 -20.01
C SER A 332 -6.03 6.45 -19.02
N GLY A 333 -5.20 5.87 -18.13
CA GLY A 333 -4.39 6.64 -17.19
C GLY A 333 -3.36 7.52 -17.92
N SER A 334 -2.66 6.98 -18.93
CA SER A 334 -1.70 7.77 -19.70
C SER A 334 -2.35 8.86 -20.57
N VAL A 335 -3.53 8.60 -21.15
CA VAL A 335 -4.32 9.62 -21.85
C VAL A 335 -4.70 10.75 -20.90
N PHE A 336 -5.25 10.41 -19.73
CA PHE A 336 -5.62 11.40 -18.71
C PHE A 336 -4.42 12.23 -18.24
N VAL A 337 -3.31 11.58 -17.91
CA VAL A 337 -2.06 12.26 -17.52
C VAL A 337 -1.54 13.16 -18.64
N PHE A 338 -1.64 12.74 -19.90
CA PHE A 338 -1.25 13.54 -21.05
C PHE A 338 -2.11 14.80 -21.20
N VAL A 339 -3.44 14.68 -21.09
CA VAL A 339 -4.34 15.83 -21.18
C VAL A 339 -4.12 16.78 -20.02
N TRP A 340 -4.02 16.28 -18.78
CA TRP A 340 -3.74 17.11 -17.61
C TRP A 340 -2.43 17.90 -17.75
N GLN A 341 -1.39 17.28 -18.33
CA GLN A 341 -0.12 17.96 -18.61
C GLN A 341 -0.25 19.11 -19.62
N ASN A 342 -1.21 19.03 -20.53
CA ASN A 342 -1.46 20.02 -21.59
C ASN A 342 -2.38 21.17 -21.16
N MET A 343 -3.06 21.06 -20.02
CA MET A 343 -3.98 22.11 -19.55
C MET A 343 -3.27 23.42 -19.22
N GLU A 344 -3.97 24.54 -19.39
CA GLU A 344 -3.52 25.87 -18.97
C GLU A 344 -3.58 26.03 -17.45
N ARG A 345 -4.55 25.39 -16.79
CA ARG A 345 -4.73 25.51 -15.33
C ARG A 345 -4.82 24.14 -14.66
N PRO A 346 -3.67 23.45 -14.47
CA PRO A 346 -3.62 22.10 -13.92
C PRO A 346 -4.07 22.02 -12.45
N ASP A 347 -4.03 23.14 -11.72
CA ASP A 347 -4.57 23.25 -10.36
C ASP A 347 -6.09 22.98 -10.32
N GLU A 348 -6.80 23.18 -11.44
CA GLU A 348 -8.26 23.02 -11.49
C GLU A 348 -8.69 21.56 -11.46
N ILE A 349 -8.04 20.67 -12.23
CA ILE A 349 -8.31 19.22 -12.09
C ILE A 349 -8.04 18.78 -10.65
N LEU A 350 -6.96 19.26 -10.04
CA LEU A 350 -6.67 18.90 -8.66
C LEU A 350 -7.78 19.37 -7.71
N ALA A 351 -8.26 20.60 -7.90
CA ALA A 351 -9.38 21.15 -7.12
C ALA A 351 -10.68 20.37 -7.36
N ASP A 352 -10.91 19.89 -8.58
CA ASP A 352 -12.10 19.12 -8.96
C ASP A 352 -12.06 17.70 -8.38
N ILE A 353 -10.91 17.02 -8.40
CA ILE A 353 -10.70 15.73 -7.71
C ILE A 353 -10.96 15.89 -6.20
N MET A 354 -10.39 16.92 -5.57
CA MET A 354 -10.61 17.17 -4.14
C MET A 354 -12.07 17.49 -3.83
N SER A 355 -12.75 18.28 -4.69
CA SER A 355 -14.17 18.56 -4.53
C SER A 355 -15.03 17.31 -4.67
N ALA A 356 -14.72 16.42 -5.63
CA ALA A 356 -15.39 15.15 -5.77
C ALA A 356 -15.18 14.25 -4.54
N LEU A 357 -13.94 14.15 -4.05
CA LEU A 357 -13.61 13.42 -2.82
C LEU A 357 -14.40 13.96 -1.62
N GLU A 358 -14.46 15.27 -1.41
CA GLU A 358 -15.26 15.89 -0.34
C GLU A 358 -16.74 15.53 -0.44
N ILE A 359 -17.33 15.63 -1.63
CA ILE A 359 -18.75 15.28 -1.86
C ILE A 359 -18.98 13.80 -1.52
N THR A 360 -18.15 12.91 -2.07
CA THR A 360 -18.29 11.47 -1.82
C THR A 360 -18.03 11.11 -0.36
N PHE A 361 -17.14 11.82 0.33
CA PHE A 361 -16.85 11.59 1.74
C PHE A 361 -18.05 11.93 2.61
N PHE A 362 -18.64 13.12 2.47
CA PHE A 362 -19.81 13.50 3.27
C PHE A 362 -21.04 12.64 2.94
N ALA A 363 -21.24 12.28 1.67
CA ALA A 363 -22.27 11.31 1.29
C ALA A 363 -22.03 9.96 1.98
N SER A 364 -20.77 9.51 2.04
CA SER A 364 -20.41 8.25 2.72
C SER A 364 -20.55 8.34 4.24
N VAL A 365 -20.33 9.51 4.85
CA VAL A 365 -20.58 9.74 6.29
C VAL A 365 -22.07 9.59 6.58
N ILE A 366 -22.94 10.21 5.77
CA ILE A 366 -24.39 10.08 5.89
C ILE A 366 -24.81 8.62 5.71
N TYR A 367 -24.28 7.94 4.68
CA TYR A 367 -24.51 6.52 4.48
C TYR A 367 -24.10 5.70 5.72
N CYS A 368 -22.92 5.96 6.30
CA CYS A 368 -22.47 5.27 7.50
C CYS A 368 -23.38 5.53 8.71
N MET A 369 -23.89 6.76 8.88
CA MET A 369 -24.79 7.10 9.97
C MET A 369 -26.13 6.36 9.88
N VAL A 370 -26.66 6.17 8.67
CA VAL A 370 -28.00 5.59 8.44
C VAL A 370 -27.96 4.08 8.29
N PHE A 371 -26.95 3.53 7.60
CA PHE A 371 -26.94 2.14 7.16
C PHE A 371 -25.87 1.26 7.80
N ARG A 372 -24.83 1.84 8.46
CA ARG A 372 -23.67 1.04 8.92
C ARG A 372 -23.42 1.17 10.41
N MET A 373 -24.00 0.23 11.15
CA MET A 373 -23.83 0.17 12.60
C MET A 373 -22.41 -0.24 13.00
N LYS A 374 -21.84 0.44 13.99
CA LYS A 374 -20.63 -0.02 14.66
C LYS A 374 -20.97 -1.12 15.69
N LYS A 375 -20.54 -2.34 15.39
CA LYS A 375 -20.61 -3.49 16.31
C LYS A 375 -19.66 -3.32 17.51
N PRO A 376 -20.08 -3.60 18.76
CA PRO A 376 -19.18 -3.62 19.92
C PRO A 376 -18.08 -4.67 19.76
N GLY A 377 -16.88 -4.42 20.28
CA GLY A 377 -15.76 -5.37 20.22
C GLY A 377 -15.14 -5.62 18.83
N ILE A 378 -15.71 -5.03 17.77
CA ILE A 378 -15.26 -5.18 16.38
C ILE A 378 -14.77 -3.83 15.83
N ASP A 379 -13.68 -3.88 15.07
CA ASP A 379 -13.14 -2.73 14.36
C ASP A 379 -14.12 -2.22 13.29
N TYR A 380 -14.21 -0.90 13.10
CA TYR A 380 -15.21 -0.34 12.18
C TYR A 380 -14.72 -0.33 10.73
N ASN A 381 -15.51 -0.89 9.84
CA ASN A 381 -15.20 -0.93 8.41
C ASN A 381 -15.88 0.20 7.61
N GLY A 382 -16.94 0.80 8.16
CA GLY A 382 -17.68 1.89 7.53
C GLY A 382 -18.17 1.50 6.13
N MET A 383 -17.80 2.30 5.13
CA MET A 383 -18.14 2.10 3.71
C MET A 383 -17.21 1.13 2.96
N PHE A 384 -16.23 0.51 3.63
CA PHE A 384 -15.28 -0.41 3.02
C PHE A 384 -15.42 -1.82 3.58
N LYS A 385 -14.67 -2.77 3.01
CA LYS A 385 -14.67 -4.18 3.44
C LYS A 385 -13.81 -4.49 4.65
N SER A 386 -12.84 -3.62 4.93
CA SER A 386 -11.85 -3.86 5.97
C SER A 386 -11.52 -2.55 6.71
N PRO A 387 -11.05 -2.64 7.96
CA PRO A 387 -10.71 -1.45 8.73
C PRO A 387 -9.45 -0.77 8.18
N GLU A 388 -8.56 -1.53 7.56
CA GLU A 388 -7.36 -1.04 6.86
C GLU A 388 -7.74 -0.08 5.73
N GLN A 389 -8.71 -0.46 4.88
CA GLN A 389 -9.17 0.38 3.78
C GLN A 389 -9.86 1.65 4.28
N LEU A 390 -10.71 1.55 5.32
CA LEU A 390 -11.31 2.74 5.94
C LEU A 390 -10.25 3.71 6.45
N ALA A 391 -9.20 3.19 7.10
CA ALA A 391 -8.10 4.02 7.60
C ALA A 391 -7.32 4.69 6.46
N MET A 392 -7.06 3.98 5.36
CA MET A 392 -6.42 4.55 4.17
C MET A 392 -7.25 5.69 3.57
N TYR A 393 -8.56 5.50 3.43
CA TYR A 393 -9.45 6.52 2.89
C TYR A 393 -9.54 7.74 3.80
N ALA A 394 -9.62 7.54 5.12
CA ALA A 394 -9.66 8.64 6.06
C ALA A 394 -8.32 9.43 6.06
N VAL A 395 -7.16 8.76 6.00
CA VAL A 395 -5.88 9.47 5.81
C VAL A 395 -5.82 10.26 4.49
N LEU A 396 -6.34 9.71 3.38
CA LEU A 396 -6.48 10.46 2.12
C LEU A 396 -7.32 11.74 2.34
N MET A 397 -8.46 11.61 3.00
CA MET A 397 -9.36 12.74 3.24
C MET A 397 -8.74 13.79 4.17
N GLU A 398 -7.93 13.39 5.14
CA GLU A 398 -7.15 14.32 5.96
C GLU A 398 -6.19 15.14 5.11
N VAL A 399 -5.47 14.51 4.18
CA VAL A 399 -4.61 15.23 3.22
C VAL A 399 -5.42 16.23 2.39
N VAL A 400 -6.63 15.88 1.95
CA VAL A 400 -7.53 16.78 1.21
C VAL A 400 -7.93 17.97 2.07
N PHE A 401 -8.46 17.75 3.27
CA PHE A 401 -8.94 18.83 4.14
C PHE A 401 -7.81 19.74 4.61
N LEU A 402 -6.64 19.21 4.95
CA LEU A 402 -5.44 19.99 5.27
C LEU A 402 -4.96 20.82 4.07
N THR A 403 -5.00 20.26 2.85
CA THR A 403 -4.68 21.01 1.64
C THR A 403 -5.63 22.18 1.44
N ARG A 404 -6.94 21.97 1.63
CA ARG A 404 -7.94 23.05 1.54
C ARG A 404 -7.72 24.12 2.60
N MET A 405 -7.32 23.74 3.81
CA MET A 405 -6.94 24.68 4.87
C MET A 405 -5.68 25.48 4.51
N ASP A 406 -4.65 24.85 3.91
CA ASP A 406 -3.47 25.56 3.40
C ASP A 406 -3.86 26.55 2.28
N TRP A 407 -4.80 26.20 1.41
CA TRP A 407 -5.29 27.09 0.36
C TRP A 407 -6.02 28.32 0.90
N LEU A 408 -6.76 28.18 2.00
CA LEU A 408 -7.44 29.28 2.69
C LEU A 408 -6.46 30.24 3.38
N THR A 409 -5.36 29.71 3.91
CA THR A 409 -4.34 30.48 4.66
C THR A 409 -3.21 31.03 3.77
N GLY A 410 -3.04 30.50 2.55
CA GLY A 410 -1.98 30.91 1.64
C GLY A 410 -2.16 32.29 0.99
N ARG A 411 -1.03 32.97 0.72
CA ARG A 411 -0.97 34.28 0.00
C ARG A 411 -1.65 34.29 -1.38
N SER A 412 -1.98 33.14 -1.95
CA SER A 412 -2.73 33.04 -3.21
C SER A 412 -4.20 33.48 -3.10
N SER A 413 -4.70 33.68 -1.88
CA SER A 413 -5.98 34.36 -1.60
C SER A 413 -5.93 35.89 -1.87
N ASN A 414 -4.77 36.48 -2.17
CA ASN A 414 -4.61 37.93 -2.42
C ASN A 414 -5.18 38.44 -3.76
N ARG A 415 -5.84 37.62 -4.59
CA ARG A 415 -6.63 38.16 -5.71
C ARG A 415 -7.97 38.65 -5.20
N GLY A 416 -8.01 39.87 -4.66
CA GLY A 416 -9.14 40.82 -4.70
C GLY A 416 -10.53 40.40 -4.21
N VAL A 417 -10.79 39.18 -3.74
CA VAL A 417 -12.11 38.79 -3.24
C VAL A 417 -12.19 39.16 -1.76
N SER A 418 -12.85 40.28 -1.48
CA SER A 418 -13.29 40.65 -0.14
C SER A 418 -14.28 39.58 0.35
N HIS A 419 -13.78 38.58 1.07
CA HIS A 419 -14.65 37.66 1.79
C HIS A 419 -15.10 38.33 3.08
N ASN A 420 -16.37 38.73 3.13
CA ASN A 420 -17.11 38.93 4.38
C ASN A 420 -16.90 37.72 5.32
N GLY A 421 -17.03 37.89 6.64
CA GLY A 421 -16.74 36.83 7.63
C GLY A 421 -17.41 35.48 7.34
N LYS A 422 -18.61 35.49 6.76
CA LYS A 422 -19.34 34.29 6.31
C LYS A 422 -18.64 33.50 5.20
N GLY A 423 -17.89 34.18 4.31
CA GLY A 423 -17.17 33.56 3.20
C GLY A 423 -15.91 32.79 3.61
N ILE A 424 -15.38 33.01 4.82
CA ILE A 424 -14.25 32.27 5.38
C ILE A 424 -14.72 31.20 6.37
N LEU A 425 -15.78 31.49 7.14
CA LEU A 425 -16.32 30.58 8.13
C LEU A 425 -16.82 29.26 7.52
N ILE A 426 -17.64 29.30 6.46
CA ILE A 426 -18.22 28.08 5.86
C ILE A 426 -17.13 27.12 5.34
N PRO A 427 -16.13 27.57 4.54
CA PRO A 427 -15.04 26.69 4.13
C PRO A 427 -14.19 26.16 5.30
N SER A 428 -13.96 26.99 6.32
CA SER A 428 -13.18 26.59 7.51
C SER A 428 -13.91 25.50 8.30
N PHE A 429 -15.22 25.70 8.54
CA PHE A 429 -16.07 24.73 9.21
C PHE A 429 -16.11 23.41 8.46
N LYS A 430 -16.37 23.43 7.14
CA LYS A 430 -16.41 22.22 6.32
C LYS A 430 -15.10 21.42 6.42
N ASN A 431 -13.95 22.08 6.32
CA ASN A 431 -12.66 21.38 6.33
C ASN A 431 -12.29 20.86 7.73
N ILE A 432 -12.56 21.63 8.79
CA ILE A 432 -12.32 21.21 10.18
C ILE A 432 -13.26 20.06 10.56
N LEU A 433 -14.53 20.14 10.18
CA LEU A 433 -15.48 19.04 10.33
C LEU A 433 -15.02 17.79 9.58
N GLY A 434 -14.62 17.96 8.33
CA GLY A 434 -14.09 16.87 7.51
C GLY A 434 -12.89 16.16 8.15
N GLY A 435 -11.91 16.93 8.63
CA GLY A 435 -10.74 16.38 9.34
C GLY A 435 -11.12 15.71 10.67
N ALA A 436 -12.04 16.29 11.45
CA ALA A 436 -12.51 15.71 12.70
C ALA A 436 -13.26 14.37 12.49
N VAL A 437 -14.14 14.30 11.49
CA VAL A 437 -14.83 13.05 11.14
C VAL A 437 -13.85 12.03 10.54
N SER A 438 -12.85 12.48 9.80
CA SER A 438 -11.77 11.61 9.31
C SER A 438 -10.97 10.99 10.46
N LEU A 439 -10.58 11.79 11.47
CA LEU A 439 -9.96 11.32 12.70
C LEU A 439 -10.85 10.30 13.41
N LEU A 440 -12.15 10.57 13.52
CA LEU A 440 -13.12 9.63 14.09
C LEU A 440 -13.10 8.28 13.35
N PHE A 441 -13.13 8.27 12.02
CA PHE A 441 -13.09 7.03 11.23
C PHE A 441 -11.75 6.29 11.37
N VAL A 442 -10.61 6.99 11.36
CA VAL A 442 -9.30 6.35 11.61
C VAL A 442 -9.26 5.71 13.00
N LEU A 443 -9.73 6.41 14.05
CA LEU A 443 -9.76 5.85 15.40
C LEU A 443 -10.74 4.68 15.51
N ARG A 444 -11.93 4.78 14.90
CA ARG A 444 -12.96 3.72 14.93
C ARG A 444 -12.54 2.49 14.14
N SER A 445 -11.71 2.63 13.10
CA SER A 445 -11.14 1.51 12.34
C SER A 445 -10.21 0.65 13.18
N GLY A 446 -9.63 1.19 14.27
CA GLY A 446 -8.67 0.45 15.06
C GLY A 446 -7.42 0.03 14.27
N HIS A 447 -7.12 0.63 13.12
CA HIS A 447 -5.95 0.28 12.34
C HIS A 447 -4.72 1.09 12.79
N THR A 448 -3.87 0.50 13.64
CA THR A 448 -2.71 1.16 14.28
C THR A 448 -1.79 1.89 13.30
N PRO A 449 -1.33 1.29 12.17
CA PRO A 449 -0.51 2.02 11.21
C PRO A 449 -1.24 3.24 10.64
N GLY A 450 -2.55 3.15 10.38
CA GLY A 450 -3.36 4.26 9.88
C GLY A 450 -3.42 5.43 10.87
N ILE A 451 -3.60 5.14 12.16
CA ILE A 451 -3.58 6.14 13.25
C ILE A 451 -2.23 6.85 13.30
N VAL A 452 -1.13 6.09 13.26
CA VAL A 452 0.23 6.65 13.31
C VAL A 452 0.51 7.55 12.10
N ILE A 453 0.12 7.12 10.90
CA ILE A 453 0.30 7.91 9.66
C ILE A 453 -0.53 9.18 9.71
N PHE A 454 -1.78 9.11 10.21
CA PHE A 454 -2.66 10.27 10.37
C PHE A 454 -2.01 11.32 11.28
N LEU A 455 -1.54 10.90 12.46
CA LEU A 455 -0.84 11.79 13.40
C LEU A 455 0.44 12.36 12.81
N PHE A 456 1.22 11.53 12.09
CA PHE A 456 2.44 11.96 11.44
C PHE A 456 2.19 13.07 10.39
N ILE A 457 1.13 12.94 9.58
CA ILE A 457 0.74 13.98 8.61
C ILE A 457 0.34 15.26 9.33
N ILE A 458 -0.44 15.19 10.41
CA ILE A 458 -0.82 16.36 11.22
C ILE A 458 0.44 17.06 11.76
N ILE A 459 1.35 16.31 12.39
CA ILE A 459 2.60 16.83 12.96
C ILE A 459 3.43 17.55 11.89
N LEU A 460 3.52 17.02 10.68
CA LEU A 460 4.30 17.62 9.60
C LEU A 460 3.61 18.80 8.90
N SER A 461 2.29 18.89 8.97
CA SER A 461 1.49 19.81 8.14
C SER A 461 0.95 21.01 8.91
N VAL A 462 0.48 20.80 10.14
CA VAL A 462 -0.12 21.84 10.98
C VAL A 462 0.86 22.97 11.30
N PRO A 463 2.14 22.72 11.70
CA PRO A 463 3.07 23.81 11.99
C PRO A 463 3.22 24.77 10.80
N ARG A 464 3.22 24.24 9.58
CA ARG A 464 3.32 25.04 8.37
C ARG A 464 2.06 25.87 8.10
N ILE A 465 0.88 25.28 8.26
CA ILE A 465 -0.40 26.01 8.15
C ILE A 465 -0.44 27.12 9.20
N MET A 466 0.01 26.85 10.43
CA MET A 466 0.07 27.82 11.52
C MET A 466 1.05 28.97 11.22
N ILE A 467 2.22 28.70 10.63
CA ILE A 467 3.17 29.74 10.20
C ILE A 467 2.55 30.60 9.09
N ASN A 468 1.91 29.99 8.08
CA ASN A 468 1.23 30.71 7.00
C ASN A 468 0.12 31.62 7.55
N TRP A 469 -0.64 31.11 8.51
CA TRP A 469 -1.70 31.83 9.18
C TRP A 469 -1.15 32.97 10.06
N TYR A 470 -0.12 32.74 10.87
CA TYR A 470 0.53 33.81 11.65
C TYR A 470 0.97 34.97 10.74
N ASN A 471 1.52 34.65 9.57
CA ASN A 471 1.96 35.61 8.56
C ASN A 471 0.82 36.29 7.76
N SER A 472 -0.45 36.04 8.08
CA SER A 472 -1.62 36.59 7.37
C SER A 472 -2.09 37.97 7.86
N GLY A 473 -1.34 38.62 8.77
CA GLY A 473 -1.55 40.00 9.21
C GLY A 473 -2.96 40.25 9.78
N VAL A 474 -3.65 41.29 9.28
CA VAL A 474 -4.98 41.74 9.75
C VAL A 474 -6.05 40.63 9.68
N ARG A 475 -5.90 39.64 8.79
CA ARG A 475 -6.84 38.51 8.65
C ARG A 475 -6.69 37.46 9.77
N ARG A 476 -5.58 37.48 10.52
CA ARG A 476 -5.25 36.48 11.55
C ARG A 476 -6.35 36.35 12.61
N ARG A 477 -6.84 37.48 13.14
CA ARG A 477 -7.89 37.51 14.19
C ARG A 477 -9.21 36.93 13.68
N LYS A 478 -9.61 37.29 12.45
CA LYS A 478 -10.83 36.75 11.80
C LYS A 478 -10.72 35.25 11.54
N LEU A 479 -9.58 34.78 11.03
CA LEU A 479 -9.30 33.36 10.84
C LEU A 479 -9.34 32.57 12.16
N LEU A 480 -8.84 33.16 13.26
CA LEU A 480 -8.87 32.54 14.59
C LEU A 480 -10.27 32.38 15.14
N LEU A 481 -11.06 33.45 15.10
CA LEU A 481 -12.46 33.36 15.53
C LEU A 481 -13.23 32.34 14.70
N CYS A 482 -13.03 32.34 13.37
CA CYS A 482 -13.68 31.36 12.49
C CYS A 482 -13.22 29.93 12.78
N ALA A 483 -11.92 29.70 13.03
CA ALA A 483 -11.39 28.37 13.32
C ALA A 483 -11.86 27.84 14.67
N VAL A 484 -11.90 28.67 15.72
CA VAL A 484 -12.42 28.29 17.05
C VAL A 484 -13.91 27.97 16.96
N ALA A 485 -14.71 28.83 16.32
CA ALA A 485 -16.14 28.57 16.11
C ALA A 485 -16.35 27.28 15.30
N SER A 486 -15.54 27.06 14.25
CA SER A 486 -15.57 25.86 13.44
C SER A 486 -15.22 24.60 14.25
N LEU A 487 -14.27 24.68 15.17
CA LEU A 487 -13.85 23.57 16.03
C LEU A 487 -14.98 23.14 16.98
N ILE A 488 -15.66 24.11 17.60
CA ILE A 488 -16.79 23.86 18.51
C ILE A 488 -17.93 23.18 17.75
N LEU A 489 -18.31 23.73 16.60
CA LEU A 489 -19.36 23.14 15.74
C LEU A 489 -18.94 21.75 15.23
N ALA A 490 -17.69 21.59 14.80
CA ALA A 490 -17.18 20.32 14.31
C ALA A 490 -17.17 19.25 15.39
N TYR A 491 -16.86 19.60 16.64
CA TYR A 491 -16.94 18.68 17.77
C TYR A 491 -18.38 18.19 17.97
N GLY A 492 -19.36 19.10 18.01
CA GLY A 492 -20.78 18.74 18.14
C GLY A 492 -21.26 17.82 17.00
N CYS A 493 -20.95 18.16 15.75
CA CYS A 493 -21.30 17.32 14.60
C CYS A 493 -20.58 15.96 14.61
N THR A 494 -19.31 15.89 15.06
CA THR A 494 -18.57 14.62 15.15
C THR A 494 -19.16 13.73 16.25
N CYS A 495 -19.59 14.30 17.38
CA CYS A 495 -20.35 13.59 18.41
C CYS A 495 -21.67 13.04 17.85
N LEU A 496 -22.37 13.83 17.03
CA LEU A 496 -23.58 13.37 16.35
C LEU A 496 -23.29 12.19 15.41
N VAL A 497 -22.22 12.23 14.61
CA VAL A 497 -21.77 11.08 13.79
C VAL A 497 -21.43 9.87 14.67
N PHE A 498 -20.73 10.07 15.78
CA PHE A 498 -20.34 9.02 16.72
C PHE A 498 -21.56 8.30 17.32
N VAL A 499 -22.58 9.05 17.75
CA VAL A 499 -23.82 8.52 18.32
C VAL A 499 -24.65 7.86 17.22
N SER A 500 -24.81 8.52 16.08
CA SER A 500 -25.64 8.01 14.96
C SER A 500 -25.13 6.66 14.46
N THR A 501 -23.83 6.53 14.20
CA THR A 501 -23.23 5.25 13.77
C THR A 501 -23.36 4.11 14.78
N LYS A 502 -23.72 4.39 16.04
CA LYS A 502 -23.95 3.36 17.07
C LYS A 502 -25.42 2.95 17.17
N PHE A 503 -26.36 3.88 17.01
CA PHE A 503 -27.77 3.65 17.34
C PHE A 503 -28.74 3.82 16.17
N LEU A 504 -28.46 4.73 15.24
CA LEU A 504 -29.43 5.11 14.20
C LEU A 504 -29.73 3.98 13.20
N PRO A 505 -28.75 3.19 12.70
CA PRO A 505 -29.05 2.09 11.79
C PRO A 505 -29.91 1.00 12.43
N GLN A 506 -29.72 0.76 13.73
CA GLN A 506 -30.53 -0.20 14.49
C GLN A 506 -31.94 0.34 14.75
N PHE A 507 -32.05 1.62 15.10
CA PHE A 507 -33.35 2.27 15.34
C PHE A 507 -34.23 2.31 14.09
N LEU A 508 -33.62 2.51 12.91
CA LEU A 508 -34.33 2.54 11.63
C LEU A 508 -34.51 1.15 10.99
N ASP A 509 -33.91 0.10 11.56
CA ASP A 509 -33.83 -1.24 10.97
C ASP A 509 -33.27 -1.24 9.52
N LEU A 510 -32.26 -0.39 9.28
CA LEU A 510 -31.61 -0.20 7.98
C LEU A 510 -30.17 -0.72 7.96
N ASN A 511 -29.77 -1.54 8.93
CA ASN A 511 -28.39 -1.99 9.04
C ASN A 511 -28.01 -2.91 7.87
N VAL A 512 -27.02 -2.48 7.09
CA VAL A 512 -26.50 -3.21 5.93
C VAL A 512 -25.23 -3.97 6.31
N GLU A 513 -25.19 -5.26 6.02
CA GLU A 513 -24.00 -6.11 6.14
C GLU A 513 -23.47 -6.49 4.75
N TYR A 514 -22.15 -6.54 4.58
CA TYR A 514 -21.55 -6.92 3.30
C TYR A 514 -21.15 -8.40 3.32
N GLU A 515 -21.50 -9.16 2.28
CA GLU A 515 -21.26 -10.61 2.20
C GLU A 515 -19.77 -11.00 2.30
N GLN A 516 -18.87 -10.15 1.82
CA GLN A 516 -17.42 -10.40 1.80
C GLN A 516 -16.65 -9.47 2.76
N GLU A 517 -17.27 -9.12 3.88
CA GLU A 517 -16.67 -8.24 4.88
C GLU A 517 -15.59 -8.94 5.73
N ILE A 518 -14.47 -8.27 5.96
CA ILE A 518 -13.40 -8.74 6.85
C ILE A 518 -13.61 -8.08 8.22
N LEU A 519 -14.22 -8.82 9.15
CA LEU A 519 -14.41 -8.37 10.52
C LEU A 519 -13.19 -8.74 11.36
N THR A 520 -12.59 -7.75 12.03
CA THR A 520 -11.46 -7.96 12.94
C THR A 520 -11.79 -7.55 14.37
N THR A 521 -11.28 -8.33 15.32
CA THR A 521 -11.35 -8.01 16.75
C THR A 521 -9.96 -8.05 17.37
N ARG A 522 -9.79 -7.22 18.41
CA ARG A 522 -8.60 -7.17 19.27
C ARG A 522 -8.75 -7.97 20.56
N LEU A 523 -9.96 -8.45 20.86
CA LEU A 523 -10.25 -9.16 22.11
C LEU A 523 -9.63 -10.56 22.07
N GLU A 524 -8.81 -10.88 23.07
CA GLU A 524 -8.10 -12.16 23.20
C GLU A 524 -8.31 -12.78 24.59
N GLY A 525 -8.22 -14.12 24.67
CA GLY A 525 -8.26 -14.86 25.93
C GLY A 525 -9.47 -14.53 26.81
N GLU A 526 -9.21 -14.25 28.09
CA GLU A 526 -10.22 -13.95 29.11
C GLU A 526 -11.09 -12.74 28.76
N GLU A 527 -10.53 -11.70 28.12
CA GLU A 527 -11.31 -10.52 27.71
C GLU A 527 -12.37 -10.88 26.66
N LYS A 528 -12.02 -11.79 25.75
CA LYS A 528 -12.96 -12.29 24.75
C LYS A 528 -14.04 -13.14 25.39
N GLU A 529 -13.70 -13.99 26.36
CA GLU A 529 -14.66 -14.83 27.09
C GLU A 529 -15.64 -13.95 27.89
N LEU A 530 -15.13 -12.98 28.65
CA LEU A 530 -15.94 -11.99 29.38
C LEU A 530 -16.87 -11.21 28.45
N PHE A 531 -16.37 -10.78 27.28
CA PHE A 531 -17.19 -10.08 26.30
C PHE A 531 -18.31 -10.96 25.71
N LEU A 532 -18.01 -12.24 25.43
CA LEU A 532 -18.99 -13.19 24.90
C LEU A 532 -20.08 -13.56 25.92
N LEU A 533 -19.78 -13.50 27.23
CA LEU A 533 -20.81 -13.62 28.28
C LEU A 533 -21.81 -12.47 28.22
N GLN A 534 -21.35 -11.25 27.91
CA GLN A 534 -22.20 -10.07 27.81
C GLN A 534 -22.94 -9.98 26.47
N TYR A 535 -22.33 -10.46 25.38
CA TYR A 535 -22.86 -10.38 24.02
C TYR A 535 -22.68 -11.72 23.28
N PRO A 536 -23.54 -12.72 23.53
CA PRO A 536 -23.45 -14.02 22.86
C PRO A 536 -23.63 -13.89 21.34
N GLY A 537 -22.86 -14.66 20.55
CA GLY A 537 -22.90 -14.64 19.07
C GLY A 537 -22.29 -13.41 18.39
N SER A 538 -21.98 -12.33 19.14
CA SER A 538 -21.54 -11.04 18.57
C SER A 538 -20.21 -11.06 17.82
N LEU A 539 -19.35 -12.06 18.07
CA LEU A 539 -18.04 -12.23 17.43
C LEU A 539 -18.01 -13.39 16.40
N GLU A 540 -19.16 -13.94 16.01
CA GLU A 540 -19.21 -14.97 14.96
C GLU A 540 -18.65 -14.42 13.65
N GLY A 541 -17.83 -15.23 12.96
CA GLY A 541 -17.16 -14.83 11.71
C GLY A 541 -16.01 -13.82 11.88
N THR A 542 -15.68 -13.38 13.10
CA THR A 542 -14.59 -12.41 13.32
C THR A 542 -13.21 -13.05 13.34
N SER A 543 -12.23 -12.35 12.76
CA SER A 543 -10.83 -12.76 12.76
C SER A 543 -10.02 -11.98 13.80
N LEU A 544 -9.14 -12.68 14.52
CA LEU A 544 -8.23 -12.05 15.47
C LEU A 544 -7.19 -11.19 14.73
N LYS A 545 -6.89 -10.01 15.26
CA LYS A 545 -5.88 -9.12 14.69
C LYS A 545 -4.46 -9.65 14.89
N LYS A 546 -3.95 -10.38 13.90
CA LYS A 546 -2.69 -11.16 13.94
C LYS A 546 -1.41 -10.32 13.77
N GLN A 547 -1.17 -9.29 14.59
CA GLN A 547 0.05 -8.48 14.49
C GLN A 547 1.35 -9.29 14.70
N GLU A 548 1.31 -10.34 15.52
CA GLU A 548 2.47 -11.21 15.80
C GLU A 548 2.93 -12.09 14.62
N LYS A 549 2.21 -12.09 13.49
CA LYS A 549 2.47 -12.99 12.36
C LYS A 549 3.19 -12.33 11.18
N LEU A 550 3.36 -11.00 11.20
CA LEU A 550 3.90 -10.22 10.07
C LEU A 550 5.31 -10.68 9.63
N PRO A 551 6.30 -10.87 10.52
CA PRO A 551 7.64 -11.31 10.09
C PRO A 551 7.62 -12.67 9.39
N VAL A 552 6.78 -13.61 9.86
CA VAL A 552 6.64 -14.94 9.26
C VAL A 552 5.94 -14.84 7.89
N ILE A 553 4.94 -13.97 7.76
CA ILE A 553 4.27 -13.71 6.48
C ILE A 553 5.29 -13.13 5.48
N TRP A 554 6.00 -12.06 5.84
CA TRP A 554 7.01 -11.44 4.98
C TRP A 554 8.12 -12.40 4.58
N ARG A 555 8.59 -13.23 5.52
CA ARG A 555 9.58 -14.28 5.24
C ARG A 555 9.08 -15.28 4.19
N ASN A 556 7.81 -15.67 4.26
CA ASN A 556 7.21 -16.59 3.29
C ASN A 556 7.05 -15.96 1.90
N TYR A 557 6.61 -14.70 1.81
CA TYR A 557 6.57 -13.96 0.56
C TYR A 557 7.97 -13.78 -0.04
N ALA A 558 8.95 -13.38 0.79
CA ALA A 558 10.34 -13.21 0.36
C ALA A 558 10.95 -14.51 -0.20
N ARG A 559 10.70 -15.66 0.43
CA ARG A 559 11.19 -16.98 -0.05
C ARG A 559 10.71 -17.32 -1.47
N ARG A 560 9.54 -16.82 -1.86
CA ARG A 560 8.88 -17.11 -3.14
C ARG A 560 9.13 -16.03 -4.20
N LEU A 561 9.96 -15.03 -3.92
CA LEU A 561 10.28 -14.00 -4.91
C LEU A 561 10.95 -14.61 -6.15
N ASN A 562 10.60 -14.05 -7.30
CA ASN A 562 11.08 -14.50 -8.59
C ASN A 562 11.17 -13.33 -9.59
N LEU A 563 11.48 -13.66 -10.85
CA LEU A 563 11.73 -12.66 -11.86
C LEU A 563 10.46 -12.02 -12.43
N PHE A 564 9.39 -12.81 -12.61
CA PHE A 564 8.19 -12.43 -13.37
C PHE A 564 6.91 -12.33 -12.54
N GLY A 565 6.97 -12.69 -11.27
CA GLY A 565 5.86 -12.66 -10.33
C GLY A 565 5.09 -13.98 -10.19
N HIS A 566 3.99 -13.94 -9.46
CA HIS A 566 3.14 -15.08 -9.10
C HIS A 566 1.66 -14.74 -9.29
N ALA A 567 0.84 -15.75 -9.62
CA ALA A 567 -0.61 -15.59 -9.67
C ALA A 567 -1.25 -15.90 -8.31
N GLY A 568 -2.05 -14.96 -7.80
CA GLY A 568 -2.84 -15.12 -6.58
C GLY A 568 -2.03 -15.00 -5.28
N MET A 569 -2.72 -15.03 -4.14
CA MET A 569 -2.10 -14.83 -2.82
C MET A 569 -1.44 -16.09 -2.26
N LEU A 570 -0.39 -15.91 -1.45
CA LEU A 570 0.32 -17.00 -0.79
C LEU A 570 -0.50 -17.62 0.35
N ARG A 571 -0.44 -18.95 0.49
CA ARG A 571 -1.01 -19.66 1.64
C ARG A 571 0.00 -19.72 2.80
N VAL A 572 -0.32 -19.08 3.91
CA VAL A 572 0.47 -19.09 5.15
C VAL A 572 -0.45 -19.52 6.30
N PHE A 573 0.01 -20.46 7.14
CA PHE A 573 -0.80 -21.06 8.20
C PHE A 573 -2.14 -21.66 7.71
N ARG A 574 -2.11 -22.32 6.55
CA ARG A 574 -3.28 -22.91 5.84
C ARG A 574 -4.32 -21.92 5.31
N ASN A 575 -4.10 -20.62 5.48
CA ASN A 575 -5.00 -19.57 5.00
C ASN A 575 -4.32 -18.78 3.88
N THR A 576 -5.09 -18.26 2.93
CA THR A 576 -4.62 -17.24 1.99
C THR A 576 -4.49 -15.92 2.73
N ILE A 577 -3.28 -15.36 2.80
CA ILE A 577 -2.98 -14.16 3.57
C ILE A 577 -2.25 -13.16 2.66
N PRO A 578 -2.63 -11.87 2.64
CA PRO A 578 -1.92 -10.86 1.85
C PRO A 578 -0.54 -10.54 2.44
N ALA A 579 0.31 -9.87 1.66
CA ALA A 579 1.68 -9.58 2.06
C ALA A 579 1.78 -8.56 3.22
N TYR A 580 0.78 -7.69 3.39
CA TYR A 580 0.79 -6.54 4.30
C TYR A 580 1.99 -5.61 4.10
N SER A 581 2.45 -5.50 2.85
CA SER A 581 3.48 -4.57 2.41
C SER A 581 3.35 -4.39 0.91
N GLY A 582 3.07 -3.16 0.46
CA GLY A 582 2.93 -2.84 -0.96
C GLY A 582 4.18 -3.18 -1.78
N TYR A 583 5.39 -3.11 -1.19
CA TYR A 583 6.61 -3.50 -1.90
C TYR A 583 6.71 -5.01 -2.11
N LEU A 584 6.46 -5.79 -1.06
CA LEU A 584 6.47 -7.25 -1.19
C LEU A 584 5.33 -7.71 -2.10
N ASP A 585 4.17 -7.07 -2.01
CA ASP A 585 3.01 -7.36 -2.85
C ASP A 585 3.32 -7.10 -4.33
N MET A 586 3.88 -5.94 -4.66
CA MET A 586 4.31 -5.62 -6.03
C MET A 586 5.40 -6.58 -6.53
N ALA A 587 6.43 -6.85 -5.72
CA ALA A 587 7.53 -7.72 -6.11
C ALA A 587 7.11 -9.18 -6.27
N PHE A 588 6.15 -9.64 -5.46
CA PHE A 588 5.60 -10.98 -5.53
C PHE A 588 4.67 -11.14 -6.73
N HIS A 589 3.78 -10.17 -6.98
CA HIS A 589 2.84 -10.26 -8.09
C HIS A 589 3.50 -9.94 -9.43
N HIS A 590 4.31 -8.89 -9.55
CA HIS A 590 4.91 -8.44 -10.83
C HIS A 590 6.43 -8.69 -10.94
N GLY A 591 7.01 -9.50 -10.06
CA GLY A 591 8.44 -9.81 -10.07
C GLY A 591 9.31 -8.70 -9.49
N ILE A 592 10.52 -9.07 -9.06
CA ILE A 592 11.38 -8.17 -8.26
C ILE A 592 11.77 -6.87 -8.96
N PHE A 593 11.85 -6.86 -10.31
CA PHE A 593 12.28 -5.68 -11.06
C PHE A 593 11.23 -4.58 -11.14
N ILE A 594 9.95 -4.86 -10.84
CA ILE A 594 8.91 -3.82 -10.78
C ILE A 594 9.23 -2.77 -9.70
N LEU A 595 9.97 -3.17 -8.65
CA LEU A 595 10.39 -2.29 -7.56
C LEU A 595 11.24 -1.13 -8.05
N LEU A 596 11.97 -1.31 -9.15
CA LEU A 596 12.87 -0.30 -9.69
C LEU A 596 12.10 0.94 -10.17
N PRO A 597 11.16 0.85 -11.16
CA PRO A 597 10.35 1.99 -11.55
C PRO A 597 9.37 2.40 -10.45
N TYR A 598 8.87 1.48 -9.61
CA TYR A 598 7.96 1.80 -8.52
C TYR A 598 8.59 2.70 -7.44
N LEU A 599 9.72 2.29 -6.83
CA LEU A 599 10.42 3.09 -5.82
C LEU A 599 10.89 4.43 -6.37
N THR A 600 11.44 4.43 -7.59
CA THR A 600 11.88 5.69 -8.20
C THR A 600 10.71 6.60 -8.54
N PHE A 601 9.55 6.08 -8.93
CA PHE A 601 8.33 6.88 -9.09
C PHE A 601 7.96 7.57 -7.78
N GLN A 602 7.90 6.81 -6.68
CA GLN A 602 7.55 7.36 -5.36
C GLN A 602 8.53 8.45 -4.89
N ILE A 603 9.83 8.20 -5.04
CA ILE A 603 10.86 9.19 -4.72
C ILE A 603 10.70 10.44 -5.59
N THR A 604 10.47 10.29 -6.90
CA THR A 604 10.28 11.46 -7.78
C THR A 604 9.04 12.27 -7.44
N MET A 605 7.95 11.61 -7.01
CA MET A 605 6.73 12.26 -6.54
C MET A 605 6.99 13.07 -5.28
N ILE A 606 7.65 12.48 -4.27
CA ILE A 606 7.97 13.15 -3.00
C ILE A 606 8.99 14.28 -3.22
N CYS A 607 10.08 14.03 -3.93
CA CYS A 607 11.08 15.05 -4.24
C CYS A 607 10.45 16.22 -5.01
N GLY A 608 9.58 15.93 -5.99
CA GLY A 608 8.82 16.93 -6.71
C GLY A 608 7.86 17.72 -5.81
N GLY A 609 7.17 17.04 -4.90
CA GLY A 609 6.35 17.64 -3.84
C GLY A 609 7.16 18.58 -2.96
N ILE A 610 8.30 18.14 -2.41
CA ILE A 610 9.20 18.96 -1.58
C ILE A 610 9.69 20.18 -2.36
N GLN A 611 10.20 19.98 -3.58
CA GLN A 611 10.78 21.07 -4.37
C GLN A 611 9.71 22.13 -4.73
N SER A 612 8.52 21.69 -5.12
CA SER A 612 7.39 22.57 -5.41
C SER A 612 6.76 23.17 -4.14
N SER A 613 6.92 22.55 -2.99
CA SER A 613 6.36 22.99 -1.73
C SER A 613 7.22 24.06 -1.05
N PHE A 614 8.53 23.85 -1.00
CA PHE A 614 9.48 24.72 -0.30
C PHE A 614 10.11 25.80 -1.18
N ARG A 615 10.34 25.52 -2.48
CA ARG A 615 11.06 26.48 -3.35
C ARG A 615 10.14 27.34 -4.21
N LYS A 616 8.92 26.90 -4.55
CA LYS A 616 8.09 27.55 -5.57
C LYS A 616 6.58 27.39 -5.29
N LYS A 617 5.97 28.34 -4.59
CA LYS A 617 4.57 28.33 -4.11
C LYS A 617 3.52 28.12 -5.22
N THR A 618 3.26 26.87 -5.62
CA THR A 618 2.08 26.47 -6.40
C THR A 618 1.02 25.86 -5.49
N ARG A 619 -0.27 26.06 -5.82
CA ARG A 619 -1.39 25.68 -4.93
C ARG A 619 -1.40 24.18 -4.64
N GLY A 620 -1.23 23.32 -5.64
CA GLY A 620 -1.26 21.86 -5.44
C GLY A 620 -0.02 21.21 -4.79
N SER A 621 1.07 21.93 -4.50
CA SER A 621 2.30 21.31 -4.00
C SER A 621 2.15 20.61 -2.65
N PHE A 622 1.30 21.17 -1.79
CA PHE A 622 1.02 20.63 -0.46
C PHE A 622 0.38 19.25 -0.59
N TYR A 623 -0.69 19.14 -1.38
CA TYR A 623 -1.40 17.88 -1.63
C TYR A 623 -0.45 16.77 -2.10
N ILE A 624 0.34 17.03 -3.15
CA ILE A 624 1.23 16.03 -3.76
C ILE A 624 2.26 15.51 -2.75
N LEU A 625 2.80 16.40 -1.92
CA LEU A 625 3.78 16.03 -0.90
C LEU A 625 3.18 15.09 0.15
N TYR A 626 2.08 15.50 0.80
CA TYR A 626 1.49 14.71 1.89
C TYR A 626 0.79 13.45 1.37
N LEU A 627 0.22 13.48 0.16
CA LEU A 627 -0.28 12.28 -0.51
C LEU A 627 0.86 11.28 -0.76
N GLY A 628 2.01 11.76 -1.22
CA GLY A 628 3.20 10.92 -1.44
C GLY A 628 3.77 10.34 -0.15
N ILE A 629 3.85 11.13 0.92
CA ILE A 629 4.28 10.64 2.24
C ILE A 629 3.30 9.59 2.78
N ALA A 630 1.99 9.86 2.73
CA ALA A 630 0.97 8.91 3.16
C ALA A 630 1.10 7.58 2.40
N TYR A 631 1.22 7.64 1.08
CA TYR A 631 1.31 6.45 0.23
C TYR A 631 2.57 5.63 0.52
N LEU A 632 3.71 6.30 0.74
CA LEU A 632 4.96 5.66 1.12
C LEU A 632 4.82 4.91 2.45
N CYS A 633 4.23 5.53 3.47
CA CYS A 633 4.06 4.90 4.78
C CYS A 633 3.13 3.69 4.71
N PHE A 634 2.02 3.79 3.97
CA PHE A 634 1.14 2.63 3.74
C PHE A 634 1.82 1.54 2.91
N SER A 635 2.67 1.87 1.94
CA SER A 635 3.44 0.87 1.17
C SER A 635 4.34 -0.01 2.06
N VAL A 636 4.81 0.50 3.20
CA VAL A 636 5.63 -0.27 4.13
C VAL A 636 4.78 -1.20 5.00
N CYS A 637 3.67 -0.69 5.54
CA CYS A 637 2.96 -1.33 6.65
C CYS A 637 1.64 -2.02 6.27
N THR A 638 1.16 -1.86 5.03
CA THR A 638 -0.18 -2.26 4.59
C THR A 638 -0.21 -2.68 3.11
N ASN A 639 -1.34 -3.23 2.67
CA ASN A 639 -1.61 -3.54 1.27
C ASN A 639 -2.24 -2.32 0.57
N VAL A 640 -1.39 -1.39 0.14
CA VAL A 640 -1.84 -0.17 -0.54
C VAL A 640 -2.21 -0.39 -2.02
N GLU A 641 -1.72 -1.47 -2.64
CA GLU A 641 -1.85 -1.76 -4.08
C GLU A 641 -3.17 -2.43 -4.46
N ILE A 642 -4.28 -1.81 -4.05
CA ILE A 642 -5.64 -2.26 -4.39
C ILE A 642 -6.03 -1.66 -5.74
N SER A 643 -5.53 -2.26 -6.83
CA SER A 643 -5.71 -1.78 -8.21
C SER A 643 -7.18 -1.52 -8.55
N TRP A 644 -7.50 -0.28 -8.92
CA TRP A 644 -8.85 0.21 -9.17
C TRP A 644 -9.85 0.01 -8.03
N GLY A 645 -9.48 -0.51 -6.87
CA GLY A 645 -10.42 -0.82 -5.77
C GLY A 645 -10.44 0.21 -4.65
N HIS A 646 -9.55 1.21 -4.67
CA HIS A 646 -9.51 2.21 -3.60
C HIS A 646 -9.17 3.62 -4.13
N PRO A 647 -9.93 4.67 -3.73
CA PRO A 647 -9.67 6.06 -4.14
C PRO A 647 -8.24 6.55 -3.91
N PHE A 648 -7.62 6.12 -2.79
CA PHE A 648 -6.25 6.49 -2.43
C PHE A 648 -5.22 6.06 -3.49
N TRP A 649 -5.37 4.84 -4.01
CA TRP A 649 -4.51 4.29 -5.06
C TRP A 649 -4.62 5.12 -6.34
N LEU A 650 -5.85 5.37 -6.80
CA LEU A 650 -6.08 6.12 -8.04
C LEU A 650 -5.56 7.56 -7.93
N CYS A 651 -5.89 8.26 -6.83
CA CYS A 651 -5.45 9.64 -6.62
C CYS A 651 -3.93 9.77 -6.60
N TYR A 652 -3.24 8.80 -6.00
CA TYR A 652 -1.77 8.78 -5.93
C TYR A 652 -1.13 8.70 -7.32
N TYR A 653 -1.54 7.73 -8.13
CA TYR A 653 -0.98 7.53 -9.46
C TYR A 653 -1.34 8.69 -10.42
N LEU A 654 -2.61 9.10 -10.48
CA LEU A 654 -3.04 10.16 -11.39
C LEU A 654 -2.37 11.52 -11.10
N SER A 655 -1.98 11.78 -9.85
CA SER A 655 -1.28 12.99 -9.42
C SER A 655 0.04 13.27 -10.18
N ALA A 656 0.60 12.28 -10.88
CA ALA A 656 1.72 12.46 -11.80
C ALA A 656 1.46 13.51 -12.90
N GLY A 657 0.19 13.67 -13.33
CA GLY A 657 -0.22 14.68 -14.31
C GLY A 657 0.06 16.11 -13.82
N TYR A 658 -0.26 16.39 -12.56
CA TYR A 658 -0.07 17.70 -11.95
C TYR A 658 1.42 18.11 -11.86
N LEU A 659 2.28 17.25 -11.33
CA LEU A 659 3.68 17.60 -11.05
C LEU A 659 4.47 18.00 -12.31
N ARG A 660 4.12 17.41 -13.46
CA ARG A 660 4.78 17.72 -14.73
C ARG A 660 4.29 19.05 -15.33
N SER A 661 2.99 19.28 -15.31
CA SER A 661 2.37 20.51 -15.84
C SER A 661 2.96 21.78 -15.18
N VAL A 662 3.18 21.75 -13.87
CA VAL A 662 3.77 22.85 -13.09
C VAL A 662 5.21 23.12 -13.50
N ASN A 663 6.01 22.05 -13.65
CA ASN A 663 7.42 22.17 -14.03
C ASN A 663 7.62 22.73 -15.45
N GLN A 664 6.69 22.46 -16.38
CA GLN A 664 6.76 22.97 -17.75
C GLN A 664 6.41 24.45 -17.86
N LYS A 665 5.31 24.89 -17.24
CA LYS A 665 4.93 26.32 -17.23
C LYS A 665 6.01 27.21 -16.64
N GLN A 666 6.69 26.72 -15.60
CA GLN A 666 7.78 27.47 -14.97
C GLN A 666 9.01 27.60 -15.88
N LYS A 667 9.35 26.56 -16.66
CA LYS A 667 10.46 26.63 -17.62
C LYS A 667 10.18 27.67 -18.72
N MET A 668 8.97 27.69 -19.27
CA MET A 668 8.56 28.69 -20.28
C MET A 668 8.67 30.13 -19.73
N LYS A 669 8.09 30.41 -18.56
CA LYS A 669 8.19 31.73 -17.92
C LYS A 669 9.64 32.18 -17.65
N SER A 670 10.51 31.23 -17.27
CA SER A 670 11.94 31.53 -17.03
C SER A 670 12.74 31.80 -18.31
N TRP A 671 12.26 31.29 -19.45
CA TRP A 671 12.87 31.50 -20.76
C TRP A 671 12.39 32.84 -21.35
N GLU A 672 11.09 33.12 -21.30
CA GLU A 672 10.51 34.42 -21.67
C GLU A 672 11.17 35.57 -20.91
N LYS A 673 11.32 35.45 -19.58
CA LYS A 673 11.99 36.46 -18.76
C LYS A 673 13.46 36.66 -19.15
N ARG A 674 14.17 35.59 -19.54
CA ARG A 674 15.57 35.70 -20.00
C ARG A 674 15.67 36.40 -21.34
N ASN A 675 14.82 36.02 -22.29
CA ASN A 675 14.79 36.67 -23.60
C ASN A 675 14.39 38.14 -23.50
N GLN A 676 13.48 38.49 -22.59
CA GLN A 676 13.08 39.87 -22.35
C GLN A 676 14.23 40.71 -21.77
N ILE A 677 15.02 40.14 -20.84
CA ILE A 677 16.24 40.79 -20.32
C ILE A 677 17.29 40.93 -21.43
N GLU A 678 17.52 39.90 -22.24
CA GLU A 678 18.45 39.94 -23.36
C GLU A 678 18.02 40.93 -24.46
N SER A 679 16.72 41.10 -24.70
CA SER A 679 16.21 42.12 -25.63
C SER A 679 16.29 43.55 -25.07
N THR A 680 16.21 43.70 -23.75
CA THR A 680 16.30 45.01 -23.09
C THR A 680 17.76 45.47 -22.99
N ASN A 681 18.71 44.53 -22.84
CA ASN A 681 20.15 44.83 -22.85
C ASN A 681 20.74 45.04 -24.26
N ARG A 682 19.96 44.79 -25.32
CA ARG A 682 20.34 45.04 -26.72
C ARG A 682 19.77 46.36 -27.28
N LYS A 683 18.94 47.05 -26.50
CA LYS A 683 18.51 48.44 -26.75
C LYS A 683 19.29 49.34 -25.82
#